data_AF-A0A449BEU1-F1
#
_entry.id   AF-A0A449BEU1-F1
#
_cell.length_a   1.000
_cell.length_b   1.000
_cell.length_c   1.000
_cell.angle_alpha   90.00
_cell.angle_beta   90.00
_cell.angle_gamma   90.00
#
_symmetry.space_group_name_H-M   'P 1'
#
loop_
_entity.id
_entity.type
_entity.pdbx_description
1 polymer ?
#
loop_
_entity_poly.entity_id
_entity_poly.type
_entity_poly.pdbx_seq_one_letter_code
_entity_poly.pdbx_strand_id
1 'polypeptide(L)'
;MKEFDKVKDKLNMDIPDKLLISLVFEMTRKKDKEFVVELQRIQKENDIVFNTVMRNKFRKYYYFRDELLDTEEFSEYKIRTFTYNEEELKEVFNDFYSRLETYDPDKIIKSLKTNIMDLEKGNKIGRHADKWLDYYKEKYSNVDYSLMIYKVDQAEFERNDYNPNFINEFIFNTYDKLINYRHLAIVFADNIKDKNDFDKTWQLIYKAGIYAENFVQHTEKFHAFKSENQTKILANFLDEKNIKNAQTLALSFYDGMSYGYKFEDLYISENQTTKILILKKIELDNSNVPCPSCFTTEQRGNSYPEVFIKSWECANPSCPDRSKSGRGKRFDEYGTYRYFKLAKNSESNQIDDDLYYSWRRDIFDNDADWKKYLIKNYSYNDENILVKNVNNINSYGRNITNEITNETKTALNIVKEFEKLPIFNLFKGIFDGKEENTKRNIVLEKDIEVINDNSTSFLNKLKPAQVGSAITSPPYYNAREYSQWGNMILYFVDMLLNADAVYNSLKEDSYYLYNIGDIVAEDNVYVVSLMSKKRIQLGFLSSMIFEIAGFNLIGNIIWDKGQVQSKRNSTVNLFSGYVKCINCYEHVLVFLKGTSKKNPSKVVKINPVIKINSKGENTYKHTAPYPLELVDLLKDFTLKDDYILDPYLGSGTSLKWALQNGYKGLGIELNKEYYELSLEKIFKK
;
A
#
# COMPACT_ATOMS: atom_id res chain seq x y z
N MET A 1 -20.83 -44.70 21.89
CA MET A 1 -21.24 -45.77 20.95
C MET A 1 -22.37 -45.34 20.01
N LYS A 2 -23.62 -45.11 20.45
CA LYS A 2 -24.76 -44.77 19.56
C LYS A 2 -24.60 -43.55 18.64
N GLU A 3 -23.70 -42.61 18.95
CA GLU A 3 -23.41 -41.43 18.11
C GLU A 3 -22.29 -41.70 17.08
N PHE A 4 -21.41 -42.66 17.32
CA PHE A 4 -20.32 -42.99 16.39
C PHE A 4 -20.84 -43.75 15.16
N ASP A 5 -21.66 -44.75 15.40
CA ASP A 5 -22.24 -45.58 14.34
C ASP A 5 -23.08 -44.75 13.37
N LYS A 6 -23.84 -43.77 13.89
CA LYS A 6 -24.60 -42.81 13.07
C LYS A 6 -23.73 -41.96 12.15
N VAL A 7 -22.51 -41.58 12.57
CA VAL A 7 -21.58 -40.85 11.69
C VAL A 7 -20.98 -41.79 10.65
N LYS A 8 -20.55 -42.98 11.06
CA LYS A 8 -20.01 -44.00 10.16
C LYS A 8 -21.02 -44.42 9.09
N ASP A 9 -22.28 -44.58 9.46
CA ASP A 9 -23.40 -44.86 8.56
C ASP A 9 -23.58 -43.74 7.52
N LYS A 10 -23.55 -42.47 7.94
CA LYS A 10 -23.61 -41.33 7.01
C LYS A 10 -22.36 -41.23 6.13
N LEU A 11 -21.18 -41.53 6.65
CA LEU A 11 -19.94 -41.55 5.88
C LEU A 11 -19.92 -42.75 4.91
N ASN A 12 -20.65 -43.83 5.18
CA ASN A 12 -20.59 -45.08 4.44
C ASN A 12 -19.13 -45.51 4.19
N MET A 13 -18.34 -45.52 5.27
CA MET A 13 -16.94 -45.94 5.29
C MET A 13 -16.64 -46.64 6.61
N ASP A 14 -15.90 -47.75 6.53
CA ASP A 14 -15.31 -48.38 7.71
C ASP A 14 -14.04 -47.62 8.10
N ILE A 15 -14.13 -46.79 9.15
CA ILE A 15 -13.02 -45.99 9.67
C ILE A 15 -12.81 -46.28 11.16
N PRO A 16 -11.56 -46.33 11.64
CA PRO A 16 -11.28 -46.46 13.06
C PRO A 16 -11.90 -45.30 13.86
N ASP A 17 -12.48 -45.60 15.03
CA ASP A 17 -13.10 -44.58 15.89
C ASP A 17 -12.15 -43.44 16.21
N LYS A 18 -10.89 -43.78 16.51
CA LYS A 18 -9.84 -42.81 16.85
C LYS A 18 -9.60 -41.80 15.73
N LEU A 19 -9.51 -42.26 14.48
CA LEU A 19 -9.32 -41.40 13.31
C LEU A 19 -10.53 -40.49 13.07
N LEU A 20 -11.74 -41.03 13.21
CA LEU A 20 -12.96 -40.24 13.10
C LEU A 20 -13.00 -39.12 14.15
N ILE A 21 -12.64 -39.43 15.39
CA ILE A 21 -12.56 -38.45 16.48
C ILE A 21 -11.58 -37.33 16.10
N SER A 22 -10.35 -37.67 15.72
CA SER A 22 -9.33 -36.70 15.32
C SER A 22 -9.79 -35.78 14.19
N LEU A 23 -10.47 -36.32 13.17
CA LEU A 23 -11.02 -35.54 12.05
C LEU A 23 -12.08 -34.53 12.50
N VAL A 24 -13.02 -34.96 13.35
CA VAL A 24 -14.08 -34.10 13.86
C VAL A 24 -13.50 -33.00 14.76
N PHE A 25 -12.51 -33.32 15.60
CA PHE A 25 -11.82 -32.34 16.44
C PHE A 25 -11.01 -31.31 15.63
N GLU A 26 -10.28 -31.75 14.60
CA GLU A 26 -9.55 -30.84 13.69
C GLU A 26 -10.53 -29.91 12.95
N MET A 27 -11.58 -30.49 12.37
CA MET A 27 -12.55 -29.75 11.56
C MET A 27 -13.34 -28.72 12.39
N THR A 28 -13.74 -29.06 13.61
CA THR A 28 -14.44 -28.13 14.52
C THR A 28 -13.50 -27.09 15.15
N ARG A 29 -12.17 -27.34 15.10
CA ARG A 29 -11.13 -26.52 15.76
C ARG A 29 -11.32 -26.36 17.26
N LYS A 30 -12.00 -27.31 17.92
CA LYS A 30 -12.30 -27.26 19.36
C LYS A 30 -11.03 -27.10 20.22
N LYS A 31 -9.93 -27.73 19.82
CA LYS A 31 -8.63 -27.71 20.53
C LYS A 31 -7.59 -26.73 19.96
N ASP A 32 -7.97 -25.82 19.06
CA ASP A 32 -6.99 -24.92 18.40
C ASP A 32 -6.33 -23.95 19.40
N LYS A 33 -7.03 -23.56 20.49
CA LYS A 33 -6.42 -22.76 21.58
C LYS A 33 -5.31 -23.51 22.32
N GLU A 34 -5.54 -24.79 22.62
CA GLU A 34 -4.56 -25.65 23.29
C GLU A 34 -3.38 -25.94 22.38
N PHE A 35 -3.64 -26.19 21.09
CA PHE A 35 -2.61 -26.30 20.07
C PHE A 35 -1.72 -25.05 20.01
N VAL A 36 -2.31 -23.84 20.07
CA VAL A 36 -1.53 -22.58 20.07
C VAL A 36 -0.63 -22.48 21.31
N VAL A 37 -1.11 -22.89 22.48
CA VAL A 37 -0.31 -22.92 23.72
C VAL A 37 0.85 -23.93 23.59
N GLU A 38 0.57 -25.11 23.04
CA GLU A 38 1.58 -26.14 22.83
C GLU A 38 2.64 -25.68 21.82
N LEU A 39 2.23 -25.03 20.73
CA LEU A 39 3.13 -24.43 19.75
C LEU A 39 4.03 -23.38 20.42
N GLN A 40 3.46 -22.49 21.26
CA GLN A 40 4.22 -21.48 21.99
C GLN A 40 5.23 -22.09 22.97
N ARG A 41 4.88 -23.20 23.62
CA ARG A 41 5.80 -23.96 24.48
C ARG A 41 7.00 -24.45 23.67
N ILE A 42 6.76 -25.13 22.54
CA ILE A 42 7.81 -25.67 21.68
C ILE A 42 8.71 -24.55 21.17
N GLN A 43 8.12 -23.44 20.71
CA GLN A 43 8.88 -22.28 20.25
C GLN A 43 9.80 -21.72 21.33
N LYS A 44 9.32 -21.62 22.58
CA LYS A 44 10.09 -21.11 23.72
C LYS A 44 11.21 -22.07 24.14
N GLU A 45 10.95 -23.37 24.14
CA GLU A 45 11.94 -24.38 24.56
C GLU A 45 13.11 -24.51 23.58
N ASN A 46 12.86 -24.23 22.30
CA ASN A 46 13.86 -24.38 21.25
C ASN A 46 14.42 -23.05 20.73
N ASP A 47 13.90 -21.91 21.19
CA ASP A 47 14.21 -20.57 20.69
C ASP A 47 14.01 -20.43 19.16
N ILE A 48 12.89 -20.96 18.65
CA ILE A 48 12.58 -21.01 17.21
C ILE A 48 11.24 -20.35 16.91
N VAL A 49 11.16 -19.66 15.76
CA VAL A 49 9.89 -19.18 15.18
C VAL A 49 9.47 -20.04 14.00
N PHE A 50 8.34 -20.74 14.13
CA PHE A 50 7.81 -21.55 13.04
C PHE A 50 7.05 -20.71 12.01
N ASN A 51 7.42 -20.87 10.74
CA ASN A 51 6.71 -20.31 9.59
C ASN A 51 5.31 -20.95 9.44
N THR A 52 4.46 -20.38 8.57
CA THR A 52 3.08 -20.86 8.37
C THR A 52 3.01 -22.33 7.95
N VAL A 53 3.97 -22.81 7.16
CA VAL A 53 4.01 -24.19 6.65
C VAL A 53 4.26 -25.17 7.79
N MET A 54 5.29 -24.92 8.61
CA MET A 54 5.61 -25.72 9.77
C MET A 54 4.47 -25.73 10.78
N ARG A 55 3.83 -24.57 11.05
CA ARG A 55 2.64 -24.52 11.92
C ARG A 55 1.51 -25.43 11.45
N ASN A 56 1.30 -25.54 10.12
CA ASN A 56 0.30 -26.44 9.56
C ASN A 56 0.73 -27.92 9.69
N LYS A 57 2.02 -28.24 9.55
CA LYS A 57 2.56 -29.57 9.85
C LYS A 57 2.32 -29.96 11.30
N PHE A 58 2.72 -29.09 12.23
CA PHE A 58 2.52 -29.29 13.68
C PHE A 58 1.05 -29.48 14.04
N ARG A 59 0.14 -28.72 13.43
CA ARG A 59 -1.31 -28.92 13.65
C ARG A 59 -1.77 -30.31 13.20
N LYS A 60 -1.33 -30.77 12.02
CA LYS A 60 -1.66 -32.10 11.55
C LYS A 60 -1.11 -33.17 12.49
N TYR A 61 0.14 -33.03 12.92
CA TYR A 61 0.73 -33.93 13.91
C TYR A 61 -0.05 -33.94 15.24
N TYR A 62 -0.44 -32.77 15.74
CA TYR A 62 -1.19 -32.61 16.99
C TYR A 62 -2.49 -33.43 17.00
N TYR A 63 -3.20 -33.51 15.87
CA TYR A 63 -4.45 -34.24 15.74
C TYR A 63 -4.29 -35.69 15.23
N PHE A 64 -3.31 -35.99 14.38
CA PHE A 64 -3.25 -37.25 13.62
C PHE A 64 -1.96 -38.04 13.85
N ARG A 65 -1.27 -37.85 14.98
CA ARG A 65 0.03 -38.48 15.25
C ARG A 65 0.07 -39.97 14.94
N ASP A 66 -0.96 -40.71 15.35
CA ASP A 66 -0.99 -42.17 15.24
C ASP A 66 -1.32 -42.67 13.83
N GLU A 67 -1.81 -41.77 12.97
CA GLU A 67 -2.20 -42.05 11.59
C GLU A 67 -1.19 -41.52 10.57
N LEU A 68 -0.14 -40.83 11.01
CA LEU A 68 0.93 -40.31 10.15
C LEU A 68 2.02 -41.36 9.95
N LEU A 69 2.40 -41.57 8.69
CA LEU A 69 3.46 -42.51 8.30
C LEU A 69 4.87 -42.01 8.66
N ASP A 70 5.09 -40.69 8.58
CA ASP A 70 6.37 -40.06 8.90
C ASP A 70 6.18 -39.08 10.06
N THR A 71 6.88 -39.37 11.15
CA THR A 71 6.84 -38.59 12.39
C THR A 71 8.22 -38.13 12.85
N GLU A 72 9.29 -38.41 12.09
CA GLU A 72 10.67 -38.20 12.52
C GLU A 72 10.96 -36.71 12.74
N GLU A 73 10.54 -35.84 11.81
CA GLU A 73 10.66 -34.37 11.88
C GLU A 73 10.03 -33.78 13.16
N PHE A 74 9.11 -34.50 13.81
CA PHE A 74 8.39 -34.01 14.99
C PHE A 74 8.93 -34.55 16.31
N SER A 75 9.74 -35.60 16.25
CA SER A 75 10.22 -36.35 17.42
C SER A 75 11.05 -35.48 18.36
N GLU A 76 11.84 -34.55 17.80
CA GLU A 76 12.69 -33.62 18.55
C GLU A 76 11.90 -32.63 19.42
N TYR A 77 10.66 -32.29 19.04
CA TYR A 77 9.85 -31.25 19.70
C TYR A 77 8.97 -31.76 20.86
N LYS A 78 8.94 -33.08 21.09
CA LYS A 78 8.13 -33.72 22.15
C LYS A 78 6.69 -33.18 22.21
N ILE A 79 6.03 -33.10 21.05
CA ILE A 79 4.70 -32.50 20.93
C ILE A 79 3.69 -33.34 21.71
N ARG A 80 2.92 -32.69 22.58
CA ARG A 80 1.76 -33.28 23.25
C ARG A 80 0.59 -33.30 22.30
N THR A 81 0.01 -34.47 22.04
CA THR A 81 -1.22 -34.60 21.25
C THR A 81 -2.43 -34.13 22.05
N PHE A 82 -3.51 -33.79 21.36
CA PHE A 82 -4.73 -33.37 22.04
C PHE A 82 -5.32 -34.51 22.90
N THR A 83 -5.93 -34.13 24.00
CA THR A 83 -6.74 -35.00 24.85
C THR A 83 -8.14 -34.42 24.96
N TYR A 84 -9.13 -35.26 25.20
CA TYR A 84 -10.52 -34.83 25.32
C TYR A 84 -11.25 -35.63 26.41
N ASN A 85 -12.30 -35.05 26.97
CA ASN A 85 -13.23 -35.74 27.86
C ASN A 85 -14.55 -36.09 27.14
N GLU A 86 -15.45 -36.80 27.81
CA GLU A 86 -16.73 -37.23 27.22
C GLU A 86 -17.67 -36.06 26.84
N GLU A 87 -17.61 -34.96 27.58
CA GLU A 87 -18.44 -33.77 27.31
C GLU A 87 -17.99 -33.07 26.03
N GLU A 88 -16.69 -32.82 25.90
CA GLU A 88 -16.10 -32.21 24.71
C GLU A 88 -16.34 -33.05 23.46
N LEU A 89 -16.27 -34.38 23.60
CA LEU A 89 -16.57 -35.33 22.55
C LEU A 89 -18.03 -35.18 22.08
N LYS A 90 -19.00 -35.18 23.00
CA LYS A 90 -20.43 -34.95 22.67
C LYS A 90 -20.63 -33.61 21.97
N GLU A 91 -19.99 -32.54 22.45
CA GLU A 91 -20.10 -31.21 21.85
C GLU A 91 -19.62 -31.17 20.40
N VAL A 92 -18.44 -31.73 20.09
CA VAL A 92 -17.91 -31.68 18.71
C VAL A 92 -18.71 -32.55 17.75
N PHE A 93 -19.23 -33.70 18.20
CA PHE A 93 -20.12 -34.53 17.38
C PHE A 93 -21.48 -33.85 17.15
N ASN A 94 -22.04 -33.18 18.16
CA ASN A 94 -23.26 -32.39 18.00
C ASN A 94 -23.06 -31.21 17.03
N ASP A 95 -21.94 -30.48 17.11
CA ASP A 95 -21.60 -29.44 16.13
C ASP A 95 -21.46 -30.02 14.72
N PHE A 96 -20.83 -31.20 14.59
CA PHE A 96 -20.73 -31.88 13.30
C PHE A 96 -22.09 -32.26 12.72
N TYR A 97 -23.00 -32.81 13.52
CA TYR A 97 -24.35 -33.15 13.06
C TYR A 97 -25.15 -31.92 12.67
N SER A 98 -25.15 -30.89 13.51
CA SER A 98 -25.82 -29.63 13.22
C SER A 98 -25.35 -29.05 11.88
N ARG A 99 -24.06 -29.20 11.55
CA ARG A 99 -23.52 -28.81 10.23
C ARG A 99 -24.04 -29.65 9.08
N LEU A 100 -24.15 -30.98 9.24
CA LEU A 100 -24.72 -31.86 8.21
C LEU A 100 -26.21 -31.60 7.96
N GLU A 101 -26.94 -31.07 8.94
CA GLU A 101 -28.33 -30.65 8.80
C GLU A 101 -28.46 -29.26 8.19
N THR A 102 -27.52 -28.36 8.51
CA THR A 102 -27.54 -26.96 8.05
C THR A 102 -26.98 -26.80 6.63
N TYR A 103 -25.96 -27.58 6.27
CA TYR A 103 -25.21 -27.44 5.03
C TYR A 103 -25.31 -28.72 4.17
N ASP A 104 -24.84 -28.64 2.93
CA ASP A 104 -24.80 -29.76 1.99
C ASP A 104 -23.94 -30.92 2.56
N PRO A 105 -24.56 -32.03 3.01
CA PRO A 105 -23.85 -33.11 3.68
C PRO A 105 -22.93 -33.86 2.72
N ASP A 106 -23.29 -33.97 1.44
CA ASP A 106 -22.49 -34.69 0.44
C ASP A 106 -21.14 -34.02 0.23
N LYS A 107 -21.10 -32.67 0.21
CA LYS A 107 -19.85 -31.91 0.09
C LYS A 107 -18.94 -32.12 1.30
N ILE A 108 -19.52 -32.14 2.51
CA ILE A 108 -18.76 -32.35 3.75
C ILE A 108 -18.20 -33.78 3.78
N ILE A 109 -19.06 -34.77 3.50
CA ILE A 109 -18.71 -36.19 3.50
C ILE A 109 -17.62 -36.48 2.46
N LYS A 110 -17.80 -36.07 1.20
CA LYS A 110 -16.80 -36.34 0.11
C LYS A 110 -15.43 -35.71 0.39
N SER A 111 -15.42 -34.51 0.98
CA SER A 111 -14.17 -33.86 1.40
C SER A 111 -13.48 -34.65 2.51
N LEU A 112 -14.23 -35.11 3.53
CA LEU A 112 -13.70 -35.95 4.61
C LEU A 112 -13.13 -37.28 4.08
N LYS A 113 -13.82 -37.96 3.15
CA LYS A 113 -13.30 -39.18 2.52
C LYS A 113 -11.94 -38.96 1.87
N THR A 114 -11.82 -37.87 1.11
CA THR A 114 -10.57 -37.51 0.45
C THR A 114 -9.47 -37.19 1.47
N ASN A 115 -9.82 -36.46 2.54
CA ASN A 115 -8.89 -36.16 3.62
C ASN A 115 -8.38 -37.41 4.35
N ILE A 116 -9.22 -38.43 4.53
CA ILE A 116 -8.85 -39.74 5.11
C ILE A 116 -7.84 -40.44 4.19
N MET A 117 -8.19 -40.61 2.91
CA MET A 117 -7.31 -41.25 1.92
C MET A 117 -5.95 -40.54 1.80
N ASP A 118 -5.91 -39.23 2.05
CA ASP A 118 -4.69 -38.44 2.02
C ASP A 118 -3.83 -38.59 3.29
N LEU A 119 -4.44 -38.88 4.47
CA LEU A 119 -3.67 -39.20 5.68
C LEU A 119 -2.92 -40.52 5.50
N GLU A 120 -3.60 -41.53 4.96
CA GLU A 120 -3.04 -42.87 4.71
C GLU A 120 -1.85 -42.87 3.73
N LYS A 121 -1.73 -41.84 2.87
CA LYS A 121 -0.63 -41.69 1.91
C LYS A 121 0.51 -40.80 2.38
N GLY A 122 0.47 -40.30 3.63
CA GLY A 122 1.54 -39.50 4.25
C GLY A 122 1.83 -38.13 3.62
N ASN A 123 1.02 -37.67 2.66
CA ASN A 123 1.40 -36.57 1.76
C ASN A 123 0.46 -35.38 1.88
N LYS A 124 0.85 -34.34 2.64
CA LYS A 124 -0.13 -33.30 3.01
C LYS A 124 0.31 -31.84 2.97
N ILE A 125 1.52 -31.49 2.59
CA ILE A 125 1.87 -30.09 2.27
C ILE A 125 2.53 -30.04 0.90
N GLY A 126 1.92 -29.30 -0.01
CA GLY A 126 2.44 -29.16 -1.37
C GLY A 126 2.23 -30.39 -2.25
N ARG A 127 1.19 -31.22 -1.97
CA ARG A 127 0.77 -32.35 -2.83
C ARG A 127 0.72 -31.98 -4.32
N HIS A 128 0.32 -30.73 -4.59
CA HIS A 128 0.26 -30.16 -5.93
C HIS A 128 1.23 -29.01 -6.12
N ALA A 129 2.20 -28.79 -5.22
CA ALA A 129 3.14 -27.68 -5.33
C ALA A 129 3.92 -27.76 -6.65
N ASP A 130 4.51 -28.91 -6.98
CA ASP A 130 5.24 -29.08 -8.24
C ASP A 130 4.33 -28.87 -9.44
N LYS A 131 3.23 -29.61 -9.51
CA LYS A 131 2.25 -29.50 -10.62
C LYS A 131 1.74 -28.07 -10.81
N TRP A 132 1.49 -27.35 -9.72
CA TRP A 132 0.98 -25.99 -9.77
C TRP A 132 2.07 -24.98 -10.15
N LEU A 133 3.30 -25.16 -9.65
CA LEU A 133 4.44 -24.34 -10.08
C LEU A 133 4.82 -24.59 -11.53
N ASP A 134 4.67 -25.82 -12.04
CA ASP A 134 4.88 -26.14 -13.46
C ASP A 134 3.80 -25.49 -14.33
N TYR A 135 2.52 -25.57 -13.93
CA TYR A 135 1.44 -24.82 -14.57
C TYR A 135 1.74 -23.31 -14.61
N TYR A 136 2.21 -22.74 -13.49
CA TYR A 136 2.54 -21.32 -13.42
C TYR A 136 3.69 -20.96 -14.37
N LYS A 137 4.73 -21.79 -14.44
CA LYS A 137 5.85 -21.60 -15.39
C LYS A 137 5.39 -21.67 -16.83
N GLU A 138 4.52 -22.63 -17.18
CA GLU A 138 3.96 -22.76 -18.53
C GLU A 138 3.11 -21.55 -18.91
N LYS A 139 2.22 -21.10 -18.00
CA LYS A 139 1.38 -19.91 -18.22
C LYS A 139 2.21 -18.65 -18.53
N TYR A 140 3.35 -18.49 -17.86
CA TYR A 140 4.23 -17.33 -18.02
C TYR A 140 5.48 -17.61 -18.86
N SER A 141 5.47 -18.66 -19.70
CA SER A 141 6.65 -19.04 -20.50
C SER A 141 7.12 -17.97 -21.48
N ASN A 142 6.20 -17.08 -21.89
CA ASN A 142 6.45 -16.00 -22.85
C ASN A 142 6.71 -14.64 -22.17
N VAL A 143 6.82 -14.62 -20.84
CA VAL A 143 7.10 -13.40 -20.08
C VAL A 143 8.50 -13.47 -19.50
N ASP A 144 9.28 -12.43 -19.73
CA ASP A 144 10.72 -12.48 -19.51
C ASP A 144 11.12 -12.47 -18.04
N TYR A 145 10.44 -11.68 -17.20
CA TYR A 145 10.96 -11.31 -15.88
C TYR A 145 9.94 -11.38 -14.73
N SER A 146 10.46 -11.64 -13.53
CA SER A 146 9.73 -11.67 -12.25
C SER A 146 10.06 -10.47 -11.34
N LEU A 147 11.10 -9.71 -11.67
CA LEU A 147 11.51 -8.48 -11.01
C LEU A 147 12.27 -7.65 -12.04
N MET A 148 12.00 -6.35 -12.05
CA MET A 148 12.78 -5.36 -12.79
C MET A 148 13.38 -4.37 -11.82
N ILE A 149 14.67 -4.08 -11.96
CA ILE A 149 15.37 -3.05 -11.20
C ILE A 149 15.93 -2.05 -12.20
N TYR A 150 15.49 -0.80 -12.11
CA TYR A 150 15.98 0.28 -12.96
C TYR A 150 16.65 1.37 -12.12
N LYS A 151 17.96 1.56 -12.29
CA LYS A 151 18.66 2.69 -11.68
C LYS A 151 18.59 3.91 -12.58
N VAL A 152 18.13 5.01 -11.98
CA VAL A 152 18.07 6.34 -12.55
C VAL A 152 19.05 7.23 -11.78
N ASP A 153 20.05 7.75 -12.47
CA ASP A 153 21.06 8.67 -11.93
C ASP A 153 21.26 9.85 -12.89
N GLN A 154 22.12 10.80 -12.50
CA GLN A 154 22.44 11.99 -13.30
C GLN A 154 22.89 11.61 -14.72
N ALA A 155 23.73 10.59 -14.86
CA ALA A 155 24.25 10.17 -16.15
C ALA A 155 23.15 9.58 -17.06
N GLU A 156 22.18 8.86 -16.50
CA GLU A 156 21.00 8.42 -17.25
C GLU A 156 20.13 9.59 -17.70
N PHE A 157 19.94 10.61 -16.86
CA PHE A 157 19.16 11.79 -17.22
C PHE A 157 19.83 12.60 -18.33
N GLU A 158 21.16 12.77 -18.26
CA GLU A 158 21.99 13.41 -19.29
C GLU A 158 21.92 12.67 -20.63
N ARG A 159 22.02 11.33 -20.61
CA ARG A 159 21.89 10.48 -21.82
C ARG A 159 20.54 10.63 -22.52
N ASN A 160 19.50 11.00 -21.78
CA ASN A 160 18.15 11.23 -22.29
C ASN A 160 17.86 12.73 -22.50
N ASP A 161 18.89 13.54 -22.72
CA ASP A 161 18.78 14.98 -23.00
C ASP A 161 18.00 15.77 -21.93
N TYR A 162 18.00 15.28 -20.69
CA TYR A 162 17.25 15.84 -19.56
C TYR A 162 15.73 15.83 -19.79
N ASN A 163 15.24 14.98 -20.68
CA ASN A 163 13.81 14.74 -20.88
C ASN A 163 13.32 13.79 -19.77
N PRO A 164 12.35 14.16 -18.92
CA PRO A 164 11.86 13.30 -17.84
C PRO A 164 11.09 12.05 -18.34
N ASN A 165 10.67 12.00 -19.60
CA ASN A 165 9.84 10.92 -20.14
C ASN A 165 10.59 9.59 -20.34
N PHE A 166 11.91 9.55 -20.30
CA PHE A 166 12.67 8.29 -20.44
C PHE A 166 12.29 7.22 -19.40
N ILE A 167 11.87 7.64 -18.19
CA ILE A 167 11.35 6.73 -17.17
C ILE A 167 10.00 6.17 -17.59
N ASN A 168 9.12 7.02 -18.11
CA ASN A 168 7.81 6.63 -18.64
C ASN A 168 7.96 5.65 -19.82
N GLU A 169 8.92 5.91 -20.70
CA GLU A 169 9.29 5.02 -21.80
C GLU A 169 9.76 3.66 -21.30
N PHE A 170 10.62 3.62 -20.27
CA PHE A 170 11.02 2.36 -19.66
C PHE A 170 9.80 1.61 -19.08
N ILE A 171 8.97 2.30 -18.28
CA ILE A 171 7.76 1.73 -17.66
C ILE A 171 6.84 1.13 -18.74
N PHE A 172 6.56 1.89 -19.80
CA PHE A 172 5.69 1.48 -20.90
C PHE A 172 6.26 0.29 -21.67
N ASN A 173 7.50 0.40 -22.14
CA ASN A 173 8.11 -0.60 -23.02
C ASN A 173 8.48 -1.92 -22.31
N THR A 174 8.51 -1.93 -20.97
CA THR A 174 8.83 -3.13 -20.19
C THR A 174 7.61 -3.74 -19.48
N TYR A 175 6.45 -3.08 -19.51
CA TYR A 175 5.25 -3.54 -18.80
C TYR A 175 4.87 -4.99 -19.12
N ASP A 176 4.84 -5.35 -20.41
CA ASP A 176 4.44 -6.70 -20.86
C ASP A 176 5.52 -7.76 -20.62
N LYS A 177 6.76 -7.35 -20.33
CA LYS A 177 7.87 -8.24 -20.01
C LYS A 177 7.91 -8.66 -18.53
N LEU A 178 7.09 -8.02 -17.69
CA LEU A 178 6.99 -8.35 -16.27
C LEU A 178 5.77 -9.25 -16.04
N ILE A 179 5.96 -10.33 -15.29
CA ILE A 179 4.86 -11.21 -14.87
C ILE A 179 3.86 -10.39 -14.04
N ASN A 180 2.57 -10.65 -14.26
CA ASN A 180 1.50 -9.99 -13.51
C ASN A 180 1.67 -10.22 -11.99
N TYR A 181 1.32 -9.21 -11.18
CA TYR A 181 1.49 -9.21 -9.72
C TYR A 181 2.96 -9.24 -9.22
N ARG A 182 3.92 -9.01 -10.11
CA ARG A 182 5.34 -8.87 -9.75
C ARG A 182 5.80 -7.42 -9.77
N HIS A 183 7.07 -7.17 -9.45
CA HIS A 183 7.52 -5.84 -9.03
C HIS A 183 8.49 -5.20 -10.00
N LEU A 184 8.34 -3.89 -10.15
CA LEU A 184 9.32 -2.97 -10.69
C LEU A 184 9.84 -2.12 -9.53
N ALA A 185 11.16 -2.05 -9.39
CA ALA A 185 11.84 -1.16 -8.48
C ALA A 185 12.61 -0.10 -9.29
N ILE A 186 12.32 1.17 -9.08
CA ILE A 186 13.04 2.29 -9.69
C ILE A 186 13.89 2.95 -8.60
N VAL A 187 15.21 2.90 -8.78
CA VAL A 187 16.21 3.38 -7.82
C VAL A 187 16.75 4.72 -8.31
N PHE A 188 16.35 5.80 -7.65
CA PHE A 188 16.85 7.15 -7.89
C PHE A 188 18.09 7.35 -7.03
N ALA A 189 19.24 7.56 -7.68
CA ALA A 189 20.53 7.76 -7.02
C ALA A 189 20.93 9.23 -7.06
N ASP A 190 21.32 9.73 -5.88
CA ASP A 190 21.74 11.10 -5.61
C ASP A 190 20.69 12.14 -6.06
N ASN A 191 21.13 13.39 -6.11
CA ASN A 191 20.34 14.48 -6.66
C ASN A 191 20.54 14.53 -8.18
N ILE A 192 19.43 14.53 -8.91
CA ILE A 192 19.39 14.61 -10.38
C ILE A 192 19.00 16.03 -10.76
N LYS A 193 19.84 16.70 -11.55
CA LYS A 193 19.69 18.10 -11.93
C LYS A 193 19.51 18.28 -13.43
N ASP A 194 18.76 19.31 -13.80
CA ASP A 194 18.60 19.72 -15.20
C ASP A 194 19.79 20.54 -15.75
N LYS A 195 19.73 20.89 -17.04
CA LYS A 195 20.74 21.72 -17.73
C LYS A 195 20.98 23.08 -17.07
N ASN A 196 20.04 23.55 -16.25
CA ASN A 196 20.10 24.84 -15.56
C ASN A 196 20.48 24.70 -14.08
N ASP A 197 20.89 23.49 -13.64
CA ASP A 197 21.27 23.15 -12.26
C ASP A 197 20.10 23.19 -11.26
N PHE A 198 18.85 23.08 -11.74
CA PHE A 198 17.69 22.87 -10.86
C PHE A 198 17.55 21.38 -10.52
N ASP A 199 17.30 21.07 -9.25
CA ASP A 199 17.03 19.71 -8.81
C ASP A 199 15.67 19.22 -9.32
N LYS A 200 15.66 18.07 -9.99
CA LYS A 200 14.48 17.40 -10.57
C LYS A 200 14.19 16.06 -9.93
N THR A 201 14.92 15.66 -8.89
CA THR A 201 14.86 14.32 -8.28
C THR A 201 13.44 13.97 -7.87
N TRP A 202 12.81 14.82 -7.06
CA TRP A 202 11.44 14.59 -6.58
C TRP A 202 10.40 14.72 -7.69
N GLN A 203 10.66 15.55 -8.71
CA GLN A 203 9.81 15.64 -9.89
C GLN A 203 9.80 14.35 -10.70
N LEU A 204 10.98 13.77 -10.95
CA LEU A 204 11.10 12.49 -11.63
C LEU A 204 10.40 11.37 -10.83
N ILE A 205 10.55 11.35 -9.51
CA ILE A 205 9.93 10.34 -8.63
C ILE A 205 8.39 10.41 -8.70
N TYR A 206 7.78 11.59 -8.45
CA TYR A 206 6.32 11.65 -8.42
C TYR A 206 5.70 11.43 -9.81
N LYS A 207 6.35 11.94 -10.87
CA LYS A 207 5.86 11.72 -12.24
C LYS A 207 5.92 10.23 -12.60
N ALA A 208 6.99 9.53 -12.26
CA ALA A 208 7.11 8.08 -12.47
C ALA A 208 6.03 7.30 -11.71
N GLY A 209 5.79 7.62 -10.44
CA GLY A 209 4.77 6.93 -9.62
C GLY A 209 3.33 7.14 -10.13
N ILE A 210 2.97 8.37 -10.48
CA ILE A 210 1.64 8.67 -11.05
C ILE A 210 1.49 8.07 -12.45
N TYR A 211 2.52 8.19 -13.30
CA TYR A 211 2.51 7.60 -14.63
C TYR A 211 2.29 6.09 -14.56
N ALA A 212 3.06 5.40 -13.71
CA ALA A 212 2.99 3.96 -13.55
C ALA A 212 1.57 3.48 -13.16
N GLU A 213 0.82 4.22 -12.34
CA GLU A 213 -0.56 3.86 -11.98
C GLU A 213 -1.61 4.18 -13.06
N ASN A 214 -1.30 4.99 -14.07
CA ASN A 214 -2.32 5.60 -14.93
C ASN A 214 -2.10 5.49 -16.45
N PHE A 215 -1.00 4.89 -16.91
CA PHE A 215 -0.63 4.93 -18.32
C PHE A 215 -1.46 3.99 -19.22
N VAL A 216 -2.03 2.91 -18.67
CA VAL A 216 -2.92 1.99 -19.39
C VAL A 216 -4.39 2.35 -19.13
N GLN A 217 -5.27 2.12 -20.11
CA GLN A 217 -6.71 2.32 -19.98
C GLN A 217 -7.45 1.00 -20.20
N HIS A 218 -8.35 0.67 -19.28
CA HIS A 218 -9.31 -0.43 -19.43
C HIS A 218 -10.68 0.14 -19.76
N THR A 219 -11.12 -0.06 -21.01
CA THR A 219 -12.40 0.46 -21.54
C THR A 219 -13.49 -0.59 -21.61
N GLU A 220 -13.16 -1.87 -21.38
CA GLU A 220 -14.14 -2.95 -21.35
C GLU A 220 -14.99 -2.90 -20.07
N LYS A 221 -16.12 -3.61 -20.09
CA LYS A 221 -17.06 -3.64 -18.98
C LYS A 221 -16.47 -4.38 -17.78
N PHE A 222 -16.08 -3.63 -16.75
CA PHE A 222 -15.74 -4.18 -15.45
C PHE A 222 -16.91 -4.04 -14.46
N HIS A 223 -17.55 -5.15 -14.08
CA HIS A 223 -18.83 -5.13 -13.33
C HIS A 223 -18.83 -4.32 -12.02
N ALA A 224 -17.68 -4.23 -11.34
CA ALA A 224 -17.51 -3.49 -10.10
C ALA A 224 -17.39 -1.97 -10.32
N PHE A 225 -17.04 -1.53 -11.53
CA PHE A 225 -16.99 -0.13 -11.90
C PHE A 225 -18.38 0.35 -12.32
N LYS A 226 -18.94 1.29 -11.55
CA LYS A 226 -20.22 1.96 -11.84
C LYS A 226 -19.95 3.33 -12.44
N SER A 227 -19.44 3.36 -13.67
CA SER A 227 -18.97 4.58 -14.37
C SER A 227 -20.01 5.68 -14.37
N GLU A 228 -21.24 5.41 -14.82
CA GLU A 228 -22.32 6.41 -14.86
C GLU A 228 -22.57 7.11 -13.50
N ASN A 229 -22.49 6.34 -12.41
CA ASN A 229 -22.68 6.89 -11.06
C ASN A 229 -21.49 7.76 -10.65
N GLN A 230 -20.27 7.29 -10.89
CA GLN A 230 -19.05 8.04 -10.60
C GLN A 230 -18.94 9.33 -11.42
N THR A 231 -19.31 9.28 -12.71
CA THR A 231 -19.39 10.46 -13.59
C THR A 231 -20.37 11.49 -13.03
N LYS A 232 -21.58 11.07 -12.63
CA LYS A 232 -22.57 11.99 -12.04
C LYS A 232 -22.07 12.63 -10.75
N ILE A 233 -21.44 11.84 -9.87
CA ILE A 233 -20.87 12.35 -8.61
C ILE A 233 -19.83 13.43 -8.88
N LEU A 234 -18.87 13.16 -9.78
CA LEU A 234 -17.82 14.11 -10.10
C LEU A 234 -18.37 15.36 -10.80
N ALA A 235 -19.26 15.19 -11.79
CA ALA A 235 -19.87 16.31 -12.51
C ALA A 235 -20.60 17.26 -11.54
N ASN A 236 -21.48 16.72 -10.69
CA ASN A 236 -22.22 17.52 -9.70
C ASN A 236 -21.27 18.25 -8.74
N PHE A 237 -20.23 17.58 -8.25
CA PHE A 237 -19.26 18.19 -7.34
C PHE A 237 -18.47 19.34 -8.00
N LEU A 238 -18.17 19.23 -9.29
CA LEU A 238 -17.52 20.29 -10.07
C LEU A 238 -18.48 21.46 -10.35
N ASP A 239 -19.74 21.17 -10.66
CA ASP A 239 -20.78 22.20 -10.87
C ASP A 239 -21.04 23.02 -9.60
N GLU A 240 -21.12 22.38 -8.42
CA GLU A 240 -21.26 23.05 -7.13
C GLU A 240 -20.12 24.04 -6.82
N LYS A 241 -18.97 23.88 -7.50
CA LYS A 241 -17.79 24.75 -7.40
C LYS A 241 -17.65 25.73 -8.56
N ASN A 242 -18.67 25.83 -9.42
CA ASN A 242 -18.69 26.66 -10.62
C ASN A 242 -17.51 26.37 -11.58
N ILE A 243 -17.11 25.10 -11.70
CA ILE A 243 -16.07 24.70 -12.66
C ILE A 243 -16.71 24.52 -14.04
N LYS A 244 -16.21 25.27 -15.04
CA LYS A 244 -16.69 25.17 -16.42
C LYS A 244 -16.44 23.77 -16.99
N ASN A 245 -17.35 23.32 -17.84
CA ASN A 245 -17.29 22.01 -18.53
C ASN A 245 -17.27 20.79 -17.59
N ALA A 246 -17.83 20.90 -16.38
CA ALA A 246 -17.88 19.82 -15.38
C ALA A 246 -18.30 18.46 -15.94
N GLN A 247 -19.42 18.42 -16.67
CA GLN A 247 -19.95 17.19 -17.27
C GLN A 247 -18.95 16.56 -18.28
N THR A 248 -18.33 17.38 -19.12
CA THR A 248 -17.36 16.91 -20.13
C THR A 248 -16.10 16.36 -19.47
N LEU A 249 -15.59 17.05 -18.44
CA LEU A 249 -14.43 16.61 -17.67
C LEU A 249 -14.70 15.27 -16.98
N ALA A 250 -15.86 15.14 -16.34
CA ALA A 250 -16.25 13.91 -15.66
C ALA A 250 -16.47 12.73 -16.63
N LEU A 251 -17.09 12.98 -17.79
CA LEU A 251 -17.26 11.96 -18.84
C LEU A 251 -15.90 11.49 -19.36
N SER A 252 -15.01 12.43 -19.70
CA SER A 252 -13.69 12.09 -20.25
C SER A 252 -12.82 11.32 -19.26
N PHE A 253 -12.90 11.60 -17.95
CA PHE A 253 -12.11 10.90 -16.94
C PHE A 253 -12.60 9.47 -16.68
N TYR A 254 -13.91 9.23 -16.77
CA TYR A 254 -14.54 7.94 -16.50
C TYR A 254 -14.89 7.12 -17.75
N ASP A 255 -14.41 7.54 -18.93
CA ASP A 255 -14.51 6.77 -20.18
C ASP A 255 -13.74 5.44 -20.11
N GLY A 256 -12.72 5.37 -19.25
CA GLY A 256 -11.97 4.16 -18.96
C GLY A 256 -11.45 4.14 -17.52
N MET A 257 -11.00 2.96 -17.09
CA MET A 257 -10.25 2.82 -15.83
C MET A 257 -8.76 2.92 -16.11
N SER A 258 -8.09 3.88 -15.47
CA SER A 258 -6.63 3.97 -15.51
C SER A 258 -6.00 2.87 -14.66
N TYR A 259 -4.97 2.20 -15.20
CA TYR A 259 -4.21 1.18 -14.50
C TYR A 259 -2.79 1.04 -15.06
N GLY A 260 -2.05 0.06 -14.52
CA GLY A 260 -0.71 -0.33 -14.94
C GLY A 260 -0.01 -1.01 -13.78
N TYR A 261 0.76 -0.23 -13.04
CA TYR A 261 1.28 -0.64 -11.74
C TYR A 261 0.40 -0.13 -10.60
N LYS A 262 0.63 -0.67 -9.41
CA LYS A 262 0.12 -0.17 -8.14
C LYS A 262 1.30 0.28 -7.29
N PHE A 263 1.21 1.48 -6.72
CA PHE A 263 2.19 1.95 -5.73
C PHE A 263 2.14 1.09 -4.47
N GLU A 264 3.29 0.57 -4.02
CA GLU A 264 3.41 -0.20 -2.77
C GLU A 264 4.26 0.54 -1.73
N ASP A 265 5.39 1.14 -2.14
CA ASP A 265 6.29 1.85 -1.22
C ASP A 265 7.24 2.84 -1.91
N LEU A 266 7.82 3.73 -1.10
CA LEU A 266 8.98 4.54 -1.46
C LEU A 266 9.99 4.44 -0.31
N TYR A 267 11.10 3.72 -0.52
CA TYR A 267 12.17 3.61 0.47
C TYR A 267 13.18 4.75 0.32
N ILE A 268 13.68 5.29 1.43
CA ILE A 268 14.56 6.45 1.43
C ILE A 268 15.77 6.20 2.34
N SER A 269 16.99 6.44 1.86
CA SER A 269 18.18 6.40 2.70
C SER A 269 18.22 7.59 3.67
N GLU A 270 18.84 7.45 4.85
CA GLU A 270 18.89 8.50 5.87
C GLU A 270 19.50 9.84 5.38
N ASN A 271 20.41 9.79 4.42
CA ASN A 271 21.00 10.98 3.79
C ASN A 271 20.30 11.39 2.49
N GLN A 272 19.21 10.71 2.10
CA GLN A 272 18.49 10.91 0.86
C GLN A 272 19.30 10.65 -0.43
N THR A 273 20.48 10.04 -0.43
CA THR A 273 21.22 9.70 -1.67
C THR A 273 20.63 8.51 -2.42
N THR A 274 19.69 7.75 -1.83
CA THR A 274 18.98 6.69 -2.54
C THR A 274 17.50 6.74 -2.21
N LYS A 275 16.67 6.77 -3.25
CA LYS A 275 15.20 6.61 -3.14
C LYS A 275 14.76 5.46 -4.02
N ILE A 276 13.92 4.57 -3.49
CA ILE A 276 13.52 3.35 -4.20
C ILE A 276 12.00 3.30 -4.28
N LEU A 277 11.47 3.57 -5.46
CA LEU A 277 10.04 3.47 -5.76
C LEU A 277 9.69 2.02 -6.09
N ILE A 278 8.77 1.43 -5.31
CA ILE A 278 8.29 0.06 -5.50
C ILE A 278 6.89 0.05 -6.10
N LEU A 279 6.79 -0.59 -7.26
CA LEU A 279 5.60 -0.68 -8.07
C LEU A 279 5.26 -2.15 -8.32
N LYS A 280 4.01 -2.55 -8.11
CA LYS A 280 3.53 -3.91 -8.42
C LYS A 280 2.69 -3.89 -9.68
N LYS A 281 3.04 -4.66 -10.71
CA LYS A 281 2.24 -4.79 -11.93
C LYS A 281 0.86 -5.33 -11.58
N ILE A 282 -0.19 -4.70 -12.10
CA ILE A 282 -1.58 -5.14 -11.96
C ILE A 282 -2.23 -5.11 -13.33
N GLU A 283 -2.57 -6.29 -13.83
CA GLU A 283 -3.30 -6.47 -15.08
C GLU A 283 -4.52 -7.37 -14.83
N LEU A 284 -5.63 -7.09 -15.50
CA LEU A 284 -6.83 -7.91 -15.36
C LEU A 284 -6.59 -9.25 -16.06
N ASP A 285 -6.41 -10.30 -15.26
CA ASP A 285 -6.35 -11.68 -15.74
C ASP A 285 -7.55 -12.48 -15.23
N ASN A 286 -8.40 -12.90 -16.18
CA ASN A 286 -9.60 -13.68 -15.91
C ASN A 286 -9.42 -15.19 -16.13
N SER A 287 -8.23 -15.62 -16.57
CA SER A 287 -7.92 -17.03 -16.86
C SER A 287 -8.13 -17.91 -15.61
N ASN A 288 -8.64 -19.12 -15.82
CA ASN A 288 -8.87 -20.04 -14.72
C ASN A 288 -7.54 -20.56 -14.16
N VAL A 289 -7.37 -20.43 -12.84
CA VAL A 289 -6.22 -20.96 -12.11
C VAL A 289 -6.62 -22.26 -11.38
N PRO A 290 -5.84 -23.34 -11.44
CA PRO A 290 -6.14 -24.58 -10.72
C PRO A 290 -6.18 -24.39 -9.19
N CYS A 291 -7.12 -25.08 -8.53
CA CYS A 291 -7.21 -25.10 -7.08
C CYS A 291 -5.90 -25.62 -6.44
N PRO A 292 -5.30 -24.94 -5.45
CA PRO A 292 -4.07 -25.40 -4.80
C PRO A 292 -4.21 -26.73 -4.04
N SER A 293 -5.44 -27.19 -3.81
CA SER A 293 -5.72 -28.34 -2.93
C SER A 293 -6.08 -29.60 -3.69
N CYS A 294 -6.77 -29.48 -4.82
CA CYS A 294 -7.18 -30.61 -5.66
C CYS A 294 -6.77 -30.49 -7.13
N PHE A 295 -6.11 -29.38 -7.52
CA PHE A 295 -5.62 -29.11 -8.87
C PHE A 295 -6.69 -29.08 -9.98
N THR A 296 -7.98 -29.03 -9.62
CA THR A 296 -9.05 -28.88 -10.61
C THR A 296 -9.32 -27.41 -10.90
N THR A 297 -9.83 -27.12 -12.10
CA THR A 297 -10.38 -25.82 -12.51
C THR A 297 -11.91 -25.76 -12.36
N GLU A 298 -12.50 -26.75 -11.68
CA GLU A 298 -13.90 -26.73 -11.26
C GLU A 298 -14.08 -25.71 -10.14
N GLN A 299 -14.42 -24.48 -10.53
CA GLN A 299 -14.48 -23.34 -9.62
C GLN A 299 -15.59 -22.38 -9.98
N ARG A 300 -15.96 -21.57 -8.98
CA ARG A 300 -16.92 -20.49 -9.10
C ARG A 300 -16.31 -19.22 -8.53
N GLY A 301 -16.65 -18.07 -9.07
CA GLY A 301 -16.22 -16.81 -8.50
C GLY A 301 -16.14 -15.67 -9.50
N ASN A 302 -16.83 -14.58 -9.16
CA ASN A 302 -16.68 -13.27 -9.78
C ASN A 302 -16.13 -12.25 -8.74
N SER A 303 -15.42 -12.74 -7.71
CA SER A 303 -14.91 -11.91 -6.62
C SER A 303 -13.46 -11.51 -6.83
N TYR A 304 -13.13 -10.32 -6.33
CA TYR A 304 -11.82 -9.71 -6.49
C TYR A 304 -11.33 -9.24 -5.11
N PRO A 305 -10.24 -9.79 -4.55
CA PRO A 305 -9.62 -9.26 -3.33
C PRO A 305 -9.06 -7.84 -3.48
N GLU A 306 -8.52 -7.52 -4.65
CA GLU A 306 -8.03 -6.19 -5.04
C GLU A 306 -8.50 -5.91 -6.48
N VAL A 307 -8.50 -4.64 -6.90
CA VAL A 307 -8.81 -4.29 -8.31
C VAL A 307 -7.94 -5.12 -9.25
N PHE A 308 -8.58 -5.81 -10.20
CA PHE A 308 -7.95 -6.69 -11.20
C PHE A 308 -7.21 -7.93 -10.67
N ILE A 309 -7.28 -8.22 -9.37
CA ILE A 309 -6.87 -9.53 -8.83
C ILE A 309 -8.12 -10.38 -8.66
N LYS A 310 -8.30 -11.40 -9.50
CA LYS A 310 -9.43 -12.31 -9.39
C LYS A 310 -9.19 -13.37 -8.33
N SER A 311 -10.26 -13.76 -7.65
CA SER A 311 -10.26 -14.90 -6.72
C SER A 311 -11.33 -15.92 -7.12
N TRP A 312 -11.02 -17.18 -6.88
CA TRP A 312 -11.89 -18.31 -7.16
C TRP A 312 -12.24 -19.04 -5.87
N GLU A 313 -13.40 -19.67 -5.85
CA GLU A 313 -13.82 -20.62 -4.84
C GLU A 313 -13.97 -22.01 -5.48
N CYS A 314 -13.27 -23.00 -4.94
CA CYS A 314 -13.30 -24.35 -5.49
C CYS A 314 -14.71 -24.98 -5.41
N ALA A 315 -15.22 -25.45 -6.54
CA ALA A 315 -16.54 -26.07 -6.66
C ALA A 315 -16.49 -27.61 -6.59
N ASN A 316 -15.32 -28.22 -6.75
CA ASN A 316 -15.13 -29.67 -6.65
C ASN A 316 -15.58 -30.20 -5.26
N PRO A 317 -16.63 -31.03 -5.16
CA PRO A 317 -17.16 -31.53 -3.89
C PRO A 317 -16.16 -32.40 -3.11
N SER A 318 -15.22 -33.03 -3.80
CA SER A 318 -14.17 -33.89 -3.22
C SER A 318 -12.89 -33.12 -2.85
N CYS A 319 -12.88 -31.80 -2.94
CA CYS A 319 -11.71 -31.01 -2.54
C CYS A 319 -11.40 -31.23 -1.04
N PRO A 320 -10.15 -31.57 -0.66
CA PRO A 320 -9.79 -31.87 0.73
C PRO A 320 -9.84 -30.64 1.64
N ASP A 321 -9.57 -29.45 1.11
CA ASP A 321 -9.54 -28.19 1.86
C ASP A 321 -10.91 -27.48 1.91
N ARG A 322 -12.02 -28.23 1.88
CA ARG A 322 -13.34 -27.60 2.14
C ARG A 322 -13.43 -27.19 3.60
N SER A 323 -14.07 -26.05 3.84
CA SER A 323 -14.35 -25.56 5.18
C SER A 323 -15.32 -26.49 5.93
N LYS A 324 -15.42 -26.29 7.25
CA LYS A 324 -16.37 -26.98 8.13
C LYS A 324 -17.86 -26.83 7.74
N SER A 325 -18.21 -25.86 6.90
CA SER A 325 -19.57 -25.69 6.37
C SER A 325 -19.73 -26.26 4.95
N GLY A 326 -18.79 -27.07 4.48
CA GLY A 326 -18.76 -27.60 3.11
C GLY A 326 -18.45 -26.57 2.04
N ARG A 327 -18.10 -25.32 2.39
CA ARG A 327 -17.73 -24.26 1.44
C ARG A 327 -16.32 -24.47 0.88
N GLY A 328 -16.12 -24.17 -0.40
CA GLY A 328 -14.85 -24.38 -1.09
C GLY A 328 -13.74 -23.46 -0.59
N LYS A 329 -12.49 -23.88 -0.76
CA LYS A 329 -11.32 -23.03 -0.53
C LYS A 329 -11.36 -21.85 -1.49
N ARG A 330 -11.15 -20.63 -0.96
CA ARG A 330 -10.90 -19.43 -1.76
C ARG A 330 -9.41 -19.25 -2.00
N PHE A 331 -9.04 -18.86 -3.21
CA PHE A 331 -7.66 -18.64 -3.59
C PHE A 331 -7.57 -17.66 -4.76
N ASP A 332 -6.41 -17.01 -4.89
CA ASP A 332 -5.97 -16.23 -6.04
C ASP A 332 -4.61 -16.75 -6.50
N GLU A 333 -4.20 -16.38 -7.72
CA GLU A 333 -2.95 -16.86 -8.31
C GLU A 333 -1.72 -16.44 -7.51
N TYR A 334 -1.62 -15.14 -7.20
CA TYR A 334 -0.45 -14.58 -6.54
C TYR A 334 -0.26 -15.16 -5.13
N GLY A 335 -1.34 -15.23 -4.34
CA GLY A 335 -1.34 -15.86 -3.02
C GLY A 335 -0.95 -17.34 -3.07
N THR A 336 -1.43 -18.06 -4.08
CA THR A 336 -1.12 -19.48 -4.26
C THR A 336 0.35 -19.71 -4.64
N TYR A 337 0.88 -18.91 -5.58
CA TYR A 337 2.27 -18.98 -5.99
C TYR A 337 3.23 -18.76 -4.81
N ARG A 338 2.99 -17.69 -4.03
CA ARG A 338 3.80 -17.39 -2.84
C ARG A 338 3.76 -18.53 -1.82
N TYR A 339 2.57 -19.07 -1.57
CA TYR A 339 2.40 -20.19 -0.64
C TYR A 339 3.19 -21.42 -1.06
N PHE A 340 3.17 -21.79 -2.35
CA PHE A 340 3.95 -22.93 -2.82
C PHE A 340 5.46 -22.67 -2.85
N LYS A 341 5.91 -21.45 -3.15
CA LYS A 341 7.32 -21.08 -2.97
C LYS A 341 7.78 -21.19 -1.52
N LEU A 342 6.95 -20.75 -0.56
CA LEU A 342 7.21 -20.92 0.88
C LEU A 342 7.24 -22.40 1.27
N ALA A 343 6.32 -23.21 0.74
CA ALA A 343 6.26 -24.66 1.01
C ALA A 343 7.47 -25.42 0.45
N LYS A 344 8.03 -24.97 -0.68
CA LYS A 344 9.29 -25.51 -1.23
C LYS A 344 10.51 -25.13 -0.40
N ASN A 345 10.42 -24.06 0.38
CA ASN A 345 11.39 -23.68 1.41
C ASN A 345 12.86 -23.62 0.92
N SER A 346 13.08 -23.17 -0.32
CA SER A 346 14.44 -22.99 -0.85
C SER A 346 15.24 -22.02 0.03
N GLU A 347 16.47 -22.40 0.38
CA GLU A 347 17.36 -21.66 1.27
C GLU A 347 17.65 -20.24 0.75
N SER A 348 17.81 -20.08 -0.56
CA SER A 348 18.09 -18.78 -1.18
C SER A 348 16.95 -17.76 -1.05
N ASN A 349 15.75 -18.21 -0.68
CA ASN A 349 14.59 -17.36 -0.44
C ASN A 349 14.43 -16.96 1.03
N GLN A 350 15.20 -17.55 1.95
CA GLN A 350 15.16 -17.17 3.36
C GLN A 350 15.71 -15.76 3.52
N ILE A 351 15.05 -14.95 4.34
CA ILE A 351 15.51 -13.62 4.73
C ILE A 351 16.12 -13.76 6.12
N ASP A 352 17.41 -13.43 6.24
CA ASP A 352 18.10 -13.43 7.53
C ASP A 352 17.63 -12.25 8.40
N ASP A 353 17.80 -12.37 9.71
CA ASP A 353 17.38 -11.35 10.67
C ASP A 353 18.07 -10.01 10.40
N ASP A 354 19.36 -10.01 10.06
CA ASP A 354 20.11 -8.79 9.75
C ASP A 354 19.45 -8.00 8.60
N LEU A 355 19.14 -8.66 7.48
CA LEU A 355 18.45 -8.04 6.35
C LEU A 355 17.03 -7.61 6.72
N TYR A 356 16.32 -8.39 7.55
CA TYR A 356 14.97 -8.03 8.00
C TYR A 356 14.98 -6.77 8.88
N TYR A 357 15.91 -6.67 9.82
CA TYR A 357 15.99 -5.55 10.76
C TYR A 357 16.55 -4.29 10.10
N SER A 358 17.53 -4.41 9.19
CA SER A 358 18.07 -3.26 8.44
C SER A 358 17.05 -2.64 7.47
N TRP A 359 16.06 -3.41 7.03
CA TRP A 359 14.98 -2.95 6.14
C TRP A 359 13.61 -2.97 6.81
N ARG A 360 13.56 -2.95 8.15
CA ARG A 360 12.29 -2.97 8.88
C ARG A 360 11.44 -1.73 8.63
N ARG A 361 12.08 -0.61 8.31
CA ARG A 361 11.47 0.71 8.15
C ARG A 361 11.55 1.12 6.68
N ASP A 362 10.69 2.04 6.27
CA ASP A 362 10.75 2.66 4.94
C ASP A 362 11.83 3.76 4.82
N ILE A 363 12.51 4.06 5.93
CA ILE A 363 13.81 4.76 5.95
C ILE A 363 14.89 3.74 6.33
N PHE A 364 15.97 3.67 5.55
CA PHE A 364 17.06 2.72 5.73
C PHE A 364 18.44 3.39 5.84
N ASP A 365 19.38 2.70 6.48
CA ASP A 365 20.75 3.19 6.69
C ASP A 365 21.51 3.31 5.36
N ASN A 366 22.39 4.30 5.23
CA ASN A 366 23.03 4.62 3.95
C ASN A 366 23.93 3.49 3.41
N ASP A 367 24.44 2.63 4.27
CA ASP A 367 25.27 1.47 3.98
C ASP A 367 24.45 0.17 3.78
N ALA A 368 23.13 0.21 3.96
CA ALA A 368 22.29 -0.96 3.76
C ALA A 368 22.30 -1.42 2.30
N ASP A 369 22.50 -2.73 2.09
CA ASP A 369 22.54 -3.32 0.75
C ASP A 369 21.13 -3.44 0.14
N TRP A 370 20.72 -2.36 -0.53
CA TRP A 370 19.44 -2.31 -1.22
C TRP A 370 19.34 -3.31 -2.36
N LYS A 371 20.45 -3.72 -2.98
CA LYS A 371 20.43 -4.70 -4.08
C LYS A 371 20.07 -6.08 -3.53
N LYS A 372 20.72 -6.50 -2.43
CA LYS A 372 20.38 -7.73 -1.71
C LYS A 372 18.91 -7.70 -1.27
N TYR A 373 18.46 -6.58 -0.69
CA TYR A 373 17.09 -6.44 -0.25
C TYR A 373 16.08 -6.58 -1.41
N LEU A 374 16.27 -5.84 -2.51
CA LEU A 374 15.34 -5.89 -3.64
C LEU A 374 15.23 -7.28 -4.25
N ILE A 375 16.38 -7.94 -4.50
CA ILE A 375 16.39 -9.29 -5.07
C ILE A 375 15.74 -10.27 -4.11
N LYS A 376 16.18 -10.32 -2.85
CA LYS A 376 15.69 -11.32 -1.89
C LYS A 376 14.24 -11.06 -1.47
N ASN A 377 13.77 -9.82 -1.44
CA ASN A 377 12.40 -9.54 -1.00
C ASN A 377 11.36 -9.67 -2.12
N TYR A 378 11.72 -9.34 -3.38
CA TYR A 378 10.74 -9.26 -4.49
C TYR A 378 10.85 -10.36 -5.56
N SER A 379 11.83 -11.27 -5.45
CA SER A 379 11.99 -12.43 -6.34
C SER A 379 12.22 -13.73 -5.58
N TYR A 380 12.02 -14.87 -6.23
CA TYR A 380 12.30 -16.22 -5.73
C TYR A 380 13.44 -16.87 -6.50
N ASN A 381 14.00 -17.95 -5.94
CA ASN A 381 14.99 -18.81 -6.57
C ASN A 381 14.60 -19.20 -7.99
N ASP A 382 15.61 -19.23 -8.87
CA ASP A 382 15.57 -19.57 -10.29
C ASP A 382 14.74 -18.64 -11.18
N GLU A 383 14.26 -17.51 -10.66
CA GLU A 383 13.51 -16.56 -11.46
C GLU A 383 14.40 -15.60 -12.22
N ASN A 384 13.87 -15.09 -13.34
CA ASN A 384 14.56 -14.11 -14.17
C ASN A 384 14.35 -12.70 -13.60
N ILE A 385 15.42 -11.92 -13.56
CA ILE A 385 15.43 -10.53 -13.08
C ILE A 385 16.11 -9.67 -14.13
N LEU A 386 15.45 -8.59 -14.54
CA LEU A 386 16.06 -7.54 -15.35
C LEU A 386 16.68 -6.50 -14.43
N VAL A 387 17.91 -6.12 -14.74
CA VAL A 387 18.66 -5.11 -14.02
C VAL A 387 19.20 -4.11 -15.03
N LYS A 388 18.67 -2.88 -15.01
CA LYS A 388 19.09 -1.80 -15.90
C LYS A 388 19.94 -0.78 -15.14
N ASN A 389 21.13 -0.51 -15.66
CA ASN A 389 22.10 0.46 -15.13
C ASN A 389 22.56 0.24 -13.68
N VAL A 390 22.55 -1.01 -13.18
CA VAL A 390 23.10 -1.35 -11.86
C VAL A 390 24.36 -2.19 -12.04
N ASN A 391 25.46 -1.75 -11.43
CA ASN A 391 26.72 -2.50 -11.40
C ASN A 391 26.81 -3.37 -10.15
N ASN A 392 27.67 -4.40 -10.17
CA ASN A 392 28.01 -5.24 -9.01
C ASN A 392 26.77 -5.83 -8.32
N ILE A 393 26.06 -6.72 -9.02
CA ILE A 393 24.86 -7.38 -8.50
C ILE A 393 25.11 -8.87 -8.33
N ASN A 394 24.85 -9.39 -7.13
CA ASN A 394 24.88 -10.81 -6.85
C ASN A 394 23.50 -11.40 -7.18
N SER A 395 23.49 -12.59 -7.78
CA SER A 395 22.26 -13.23 -8.23
C SER A 395 21.43 -13.83 -7.11
N TYR A 396 22.06 -14.23 -5.99
CA TYR A 396 21.40 -14.94 -4.88
C TYR A 396 20.54 -16.13 -5.35
N GLY A 397 20.98 -16.86 -6.39
CA GLY A 397 20.24 -18.00 -6.96
C GLY A 397 19.14 -17.62 -7.97
N ARG A 398 19.18 -16.41 -8.55
CA ARG A 398 18.28 -15.97 -9.64
C ARG A 398 19.04 -15.82 -10.95
N ASN A 399 18.32 -15.69 -12.06
CA ASN A 399 18.91 -15.44 -13.37
C ASN A 399 18.89 -13.93 -13.62
N ILE A 400 20.07 -13.30 -13.63
CA ILE A 400 20.19 -11.85 -13.83
C ILE A 400 20.46 -11.53 -15.29
N THR A 401 19.58 -10.76 -15.92
CA THR A 401 19.84 -10.07 -17.19
C THR A 401 20.26 -8.64 -16.89
N ASN A 402 21.53 -8.32 -17.16
CA ASN A 402 22.05 -6.96 -17.00
C ASN A 402 21.95 -6.20 -18.32
N GLU A 403 21.24 -5.08 -18.31
CA GLU A 403 21.19 -4.12 -19.40
C GLU A 403 21.94 -2.84 -18.99
N ILE A 404 22.97 -2.49 -19.75
CA ILE A 404 23.68 -1.21 -19.60
C ILE A 404 23.37 -0.39 -20.83
N THR A 405 22.85 0.82 -20.65
CA THR A 405 22.60 1.75 -21.75
C THR A 405 23.95 2.26 -22.30
N ASN A 406 24.45 1.64 -23.38
CA ASN A 406 25.74 1.99 -24.00
C ASN A 406 25.62 2.97 -25.18
N GLU A 407 24.41 3.20 -25.71
CA GLU A 407 24.18 4.07 -26.87
C GLU A 407 22.97 4.99 -26.63
N THR A 408 23.04 6.23 -27.13
CA THR A 408 21.87 7.09 -27.36
C THR A 408 21.01 6.43 -28.42
N LYS A 409 19.89 5.81 -28.04
CA LYS A 409 19.00 5.17 -29.01
C LYS A 409 17.88 6.08 -29.49
N THR A 410 17.93 6.25 -30.81
CA THR A 410 16.92 6.72 -31.75
C THR A 410 15.66 5.84 -31.73
N ALA A 411 14.53 6.47 -32.03
CA ALA A 411 13.14 5.97 -32.15
C ALA A 411 12.32 5.97 -30.85
N LEU A 412 11.71 7.13 -30.58
CA LEU A 412 10.57 7.30 -29.69
C LEU A 412 9.42 6.40 -30.17
N ASN A 413 9.10 5.34 -29.42
CA ASN A 413 7.74 4.83 -29.44
C ASN A 413 6.80 5.97 -29.01
N ILE A 414 5.59 6.04 -29.56
CA ILE A 414 4.58 7.00 -29.14
C ILE A 414 4.11 6.60 -27.73
N VAL A 415 4.86 7.04 -26.73
CA VAL A 415 4.50 6.88 -25.32
C VAL A 415 3.55 8.02 -24.96
N LYS A 416 2.50 7.69 -24.22
CA LYS A 416 1.60 8.70 -23.68
C LYS A 416 2.41 9.59 -22.73
N GLU A 417 2.57 10.86 -23.06
CA GLU A 417 3.22 11.83 -22.17
C GLU A 417 2.48 11.92 -20.82
N PHE A 418 3.20 12.31 -19.77
CA PHE A 418 2.63 12.49 -18.43
C PHE A 418 1.43 13.44 -18.43
N GLU A 419 1.56 14.54 -19.16
CA GLU A 419 0.55 15.58 -19.30
C GLU A 419 -0.68 15.10 -20.08
N LYS A 420 -0.59 13.96 -20.79
CA LYS A 420 -1.71 13.36 -21.53
C LYS A 420 -2.49 12.34 -20.69
N LEU A 421 -2.05 12.00 -19.47
CA LEU A 421 -2.76 11.07 -18.59
C LEU A 421 -4.18 11.58 -18.25
N PRO A 422 -5.20 10.71 -18.14
CA PRO A 422 -6.57 11.17 -17.87
C PRO A 422 -6.68 11.93 -16.55
N ILE A 423 -5.96 11.50 -15.52
CA ILE A 423 -5.92 12.17 -14.22
C ILE A 423 -5.31 13.58 -14.32
N PHE A 424 -4.24 13.75 -15.09
CA PHE A 424 -3.62 15.06 -15.31
C PHE A 424 -4.56 15.98 -16.09
N ASN A 425 -5.11 15.49 -17.20
CA ASN A 425 -6.08 16.22 -18.03
C ASN A 425 -7.31 16.66 -17.22
N LEU A 426 -7.81 15.80 -16.31
CA LEU A 426 -8.91 16.15 -15.42
C LEU A 426 -8.54 17.36 -14.54
N PHE A 427 -7.45 17.27 -13.77
CA PHE A 427 -7.08 18.35 -12.84
C PHE A 427 -6.66 19.62 -13.58
N LYS A 428 -5.99 19.51 -14.73
CA LYS A 428 -5.67 20.66 -15.57
C LYS A 428 -6.93 21.32 -16.11
N GLY A 429 -7.90 20.54 -16.61
CA GLY A 429 -9.18 21.06 -17.07
C GLY A 429 -10.01 21.72 -15.95
N ILE A 430 -9.96 21.20 -14.73
CA ILE A 430 -10.56 21.84 -13.55
C ILE A 430 -9.89 23.17 -13.24
N PHE A 431 -8.56 23.19 -13.24
CA PHE A 431 -7.79 24.42 -13.00
C PHE A 431 -8.08 25.49 -14.05
N ASP A 432 -8.14 25.13 -15.33
CA ASP A 432 -8.44 26.07 -16.42
C ASP A 432 -9.92 26.49 -16.45
N GLY A 433 -10.81 25.63 -15.92
CA GLY A 433 -12.25 25.85 -15.86
C GLY A 433 -12.75 26.65 -14.65
N LYS A 434 -11.89 26.89 -13.64
CA LYS A 434 -12.27 27.63 -12.43
C LYS A 434 -12.53 29.11 -12.72
N GLU A 435 -13.43 29.73 -11.96
CA GLU A 435 -13.65 31.17 -12.03
C GLU A 435 -12.55 31.95 -11.31
N GLU A 436 -12.05 33.03 -11.93
CA GLU A 436 -11.15 33.95 -11.26
C GLU A 436 -11.94 34.94 -10.39
N ASN A 437 -11.58 35.03 -9.11
CA ASN A 437 -12.16 36.06 -8.24
C ASN A 437 -11.45 37.41 -8.45
N THR A 438 -12.18 38.38 -8.99
CA THR A 438 -11.71 39.75 -9.23
C THR A 438 -11.84 40.68 -8.03
N LYS A 439 -12.63 40.30 -7.01
CA LYS A 439 -12.89 41.13 -5.82
C LYS A 439 -11.99 40.74 -4.64
N ARG A 440 -10.70 41.03 -4.77
CA ARG A 440 -9.65 40.74 -3.76
C ARG A 440 -9.31 41.98 -2.92
N ASN A 441 -10.12 42.25 -1.90
CA ASN A 441 -10.09 43.52 -1.16
C ASN A 441 -9.68 43.40 0.32
N ILE A 442 -9.58 42.18 0.88
CA ILE A 442 -9.20 42.00 2.29
C ILE A 442 -7.71 42.28 2.45
N VAL A 443 -7.37 43.04 3.50
CA VAL A 443 -5.99 43.36 3.90
C VAL A 443 -5.79 42.89 5.33
N LEU A 444 -4.69 42.19 5.60
CA LEU A 444 -4.29 41.79 6.95
C LEU A 444 -3.77 43.00 7.73
N GLU A 445 -4.22 43.15 8.96
CA GLU A 445 -3.95 44.30 9.83
C GLU A 445 -3.30 43.90 11.16
N LYS A 446 -3.54 42.69 11.67
CA LYS A 446 -3.01 42.25 12.98
C LYS A 446 -1.80 41.35 12.80
N ASP A 447 -0.89 41.35 13.77
CA ASP A 447 0.26 40.44 13.73
C ASP A 447 -0.18 38.97 13.70
N ILE A 448 -1.22 38.60 14.46
CA ILE A 448 -1.81 37.26 14.42
C ILE A 448 -3.29 37.38 14.06
N GLU A 449 -3.68 36.75 12.94
CA GLU A 449 -5.06 36.66 12.48
C GLU A 449 -5.53 35.21 12.43
N VAL A 450 -6.66 34.96 13.09
CA VAL A 450 -7.32 33.66 13.13
C VAL A 450 -8.72 33.80 12.57
N ILE A 451 -9.02 33.08 11.50
CA ILE A 451 -10.26 33.21 10.74
C ILE A 451 -11.05 31.90 10.78
N ASN A 452 -12.34 31.97 11.14
CA ASN A 452 -13.27 30.85 11.02
C ASN A 452 -14.01 30.90 9.67
N ASP A 453 -13.40 30.37 8.61
CA ASP A 453 -13.98 30.36 7.26
C ASP A 453 -13.42 29.16 6.47
N ASN A 454 -13.97 28.92 5.28
CA ASN A 454 -13.32 28.06 4.30
C ASN A 454 -12.06 28.76 3.74
N SER A 455 -10.92 28.09 3.86
CA SER A 455 -9.61 28.59 3.43
C SER A 455 -9.58 29.07 1.98
N THR A 456 -10.09 28.26 1.05
CA THR A 456 -10.15 28.63 -0.38
C THR A 456 -10.99 29.88 -0.60
N SER A 457 -12.18 29.94 0.01
CA SER A 457 -13.09 31.09 -0.12
C SER A 457 -12.53 32.37 0.50
N PHE A 458 -11.88 32.29 1.64
CA PHE A 458 -11.28 33.45 2.31
C PHE A 458 -10.06 33.97 1.56
N LEU A 459 -9.11 33.08 1.20
CA LEU A 459 -7.90 33.47 0.47
C LEU A 459 -8.23 34.07 -0.90
N ASN A 460 -9.30 33.61 -1.56
CA ASN A 460 -9.76 34.22 -2.81
C ASN A 460 -10.31 35.65 -2.66
N LYS A 461 -10.57 36.13 -1.44
CA LYS A 461 -10.94 37.53 -1.15
C LYS A 461 -9.75 38.35 -0.65
N LEU A 462 -8.64 37.70 -0.29
CA LEU A 462 -7.42 38.33 0.19
C LEU A 462 -6.72 39.05 -0.96
N LYS A 463 -6.27 40.28 -0.71
CA LYS A 463 -5.44 40.99 -1.68
C LYS A 463 -4.14 40.19 -1.92
N PRO A 464 -3.69 40.04 -3.18
CA PRO A 464 -2.51 39.23 -3.49
C PRO A 464 -1.23 39.72 -2.77
N ALA A 465 -0.26 38.82 -2.65
CA ALA A 465 1.10 39.09 -2.19
C ALA A 465 1.21 39.68 -0.76
N GLN A 466 0.37 39.23 0.17
CA GLN A 466 0.46 39.60 1.60
C GLN A 466 1.21 38.55 2.44
N VAL A 467 1.26 37.31 1.97
CA VAL A 467 1.83 36.16 2.69
C VAL A 467 3.22 35.85 2.13
N GLY A 468 4.24 35.74 2.98
CA GLY A 468 5.62 35.43 2.54
C GLY A 468 6.00 33.96 2.63
N SER A 469 5.22 33.15 3.36
CA SER A 469 5.40 31.71 3.41
C SER A 469 4.14 31.01 3.92
N ALA A 470 3.96 29.74 3.57
CA ALA A 470 2.91 28.91 4.12
C ALA A 470 3.48 27.61 4.70
N ILE A 471 2.82 27.10 5.73
CA ILE A 471 3.07 25.76 6.27
C ILE A 471 1.75 25.14 6.67
N THR A 472 1.59 23.85 6.38
CA THR A 472 0.40 23.15 6.82
C THR A 472 0.59 21.65 6.91
N SER A 473 -0.38 21.01 7.55
CA SER A 473 -0.68 19.59 7.39
C SER A 473 -2.17 19.50 7.04
N PRO A 474 -2.54 19.34 5.76
CA PRO A 474 -3.94 19.35 5.34
C PRO A 474 -4.71 18.19 6.02
N PRO A 475 -6.06 18.21 5.99
CA PRO A 475 -6.82 17.01 6.25
C PRO A 475 -6.44 15.92 5.22
N TYR A 476 -5.93 14.77 5.65
CA TYR A 476 -5.57 13.67 4.73
C TYR A 476 -6.82 12.90 4.32
N TYR A 477 -6.93 12.54 3.04
CA TYR A 477 -8.08 11.85 2.48
C TYR A 477 -8.59 10.71 3.37
N ASN A 478 -9.78 10.85 3.95
CA ASN A 478 -10.48 9.83 4.75
C ASN A 478 -9.67 9.20 5.91
N ALA A 479 -8.58 9.84 6.33
CA ALA A 479 -7.71 9.33 7.39
C ALA A 479 -8.25 9.59 8.81
N ARG A 480 -9.21 10.53 8.94
CA ARG A 480 -9.82 10.97 10.20
C ARG A 480 -11.29 11.32 10.00
N GLU A 481 -12.06 11.32 11.09
CA GLU A 481 -13.51 11.56 11.08
C GLU A 481 -13.90 12.94 10.53
N TYR A 482 -13.06 13.96 10.72
CA TYR A 482 -13.28 15.32 10.20
C TYR A 482 -12.89 15.49 8.72
N SER A 483 -12.40 14.43 8.08
CA SER A 483 -11.74 14.46 6.79
C SER A 483 -12.43 13.44 5.89
N GLN A 484 -13.54 13.79 5.23
CA GLN A 484 -14.41 12.83 4.54
C GLN A 484 -14.81 13.30 3.13
N TRP A 485 -14.43 12.53 2.11
CA TRP A 485 -14.84 12.69 0.71
C TRP A 485 -15.29 11.36 0.12
N GLY A 486 -16.22 11.43 -0.85
CA GLY A 486 -16.78 10.25 -1.52
C GLY A 486 -15.74 9.40 -2.26
N ASN A 487 -14.75 10.03 -2.87
CA ASN A 487 -13.60 9.36 -3.49
C ASN A 487 -12.36 10.28 -3.47
N MET A 488 -11.20 9.71 -3.80
CA MET A 488 -9.92 10.40 -3.81
C MET A 488 -9.85 11.58 -4.79
N ILE A 489 -10.56 11.51 -5.93
CA ILE A 489 -10.57 12.60 -6.92
C ILE A 489 -11.22 13.85 -6.33
N LEU A 490 -12.39 13.72 -5.68
CA LEU A 490 -13.09 14.86 -5.06
C LEU A 490 -12.20 15.58 -4.04
N TYR A 491 -11.44 14.82 -3.25
CA TYR A 491 -10.46 15.37 -2.32
C TYR A 491 -9.41 16.24 -3.02
N PHE A 492 -8.78 15.72 -4.08
CA PHE A 492 -7.75 16.47 -4.80
C PHE A 492 -8.31 17.67 -5.59
N VAL A 493 -9.60 17.69 -5.93
CA VAL A 493 -10.24 18.91 -6.46
C VAL A 493 -10.23 20.01 -5.40
N ASP A 494 -10.65 19.72 -4.17
CA ASP A 494 -10.58 20.70 -3.08
C ASP A 494 -9.15 21.16 -2.78
N MET A 495 -8.20 20.21 -2.75
CA MET A 495 -6.79 20.51 -2.49
C MET A 495 -6.19 21.36 -3.63
N LEU A 496 -6.53 21.10 -4.89
CA LEU A 496 -6.08 21.90 -6.04
C LEU A 496 -6.58 23.35 -5.96
N LEU A 497 -7.87 23.53 -5.68
CA LEU A 497 -8.46 24.87 -5.56
C LEU A 497 -7.87 25.64 -4.38
N ASN A 498 -7.57 24.95 -3.27
CA ASN A 498 -6.88 25.57 -2.15
C ASN A 498 -5.43 25.92 -2.49
N ALA A 499 -4.70 25.03 -3.16
CA ALA A 499 -3.33 25.29 -3.60
C ALA A 499 -3.27 26.53 -4.51
N ASP A 500 -4.20 26.68 -5.46
CA ASP A 500 -4.33 27.89 -6.30
C ASP A 500 -4.62 29.14 -5.45
N ALA A 501 -5.53 29.06 -4.48
CA ALA A 501 -5.83 30.19 -3.60
C ALA A 501 -4.62 30.61 -2.74
N VAL A 502 -3.86 29.63 -2.23
CA VAL A 502 -2.60 29.88 -1.52
C VAL A 502 -1.56 30.50 -2.46
N TYR A 503 -1.33 29.93 -3.65
CA TYR A 503 -0.40 30.47 -4.65
C TYR A 503 -0.66 31.95 -4.96
N ASN A 504 -1.94 32.30 -5.10
CA ASN A 504 -2.39 33.66 -5.35
C ASN A 504 -2.20 34.63 -4.16
N SER A 505 -2.26 34.12 -2.93
CA SER A 505 -2.05 34.91 -1.71
C SER A 505 -0.57 35.19 -1.41
N LEU A 506 0.32 34.30 -1.88
CA LEU A 506 1.75 34.37 -1.66
C LEU A 506 2.42 35.48 -2.48
N LYS A 507 3.45 36.08 -1.91
CA LYS A 507 4.43 36.90 -2.64
C LYS A 507 5.21 36.04 -3.63
N GLU A 508 5.87 36.67 -4.59
CA GLU A 508 6.88 35.97 -5.40
C GLU A 508 8.02 35.45 -4.52
N ASP A 509 8.70 34.40 -4.97
CA ASP A 509 9.81 33.72 -4.28
C ASP A 509 9.47 33.22 -2.86
N SER A 510 8.19 32.94 -2.62
CA SER A 510 7.67 32.45 -1.33
C SER A 510 7.46 30.94 -1.31
N TYR A 511 7.69 30.35 -0.15
CA TYR A 511 7.68 28.89 0.03
C TYR A 511 6.39 28.39 0.66
N TYR A 512 5.99 27.17 0.33
CA TYR A 512 4.92 26.44 0.97
C TYR A 512 5.40 25.04 1.39
N LEU A 513 5.54 24.85 2.70
CA LEU A 513 5.87 23.56 3.32
C LEU A 513 4.57 22.77 3.56
N TYR A 514 4.38 21.68 2.82
CA TYR A 514 3.16 20.88 2.84
C TYR A 514 3.42 19.49 3.42
N ASN A 515 3.02 19.28 4.69
CA ASN A 515 3.21 18.01 5.39
C ASN A 515 2.11 17.00 5.03
N ILE A 516 2.44 15.96 4.26
CA ILE A 516 1.50 14.90 3.88
C ILE A 516 2.13 13.51 3.95
N GLY A 517 1.38 12.55 4.51
CA GLY A 517 1.76 11.14 4.56
C GLY A 517 0.96 10.32 3.56
N ASP A 518 1.60 9.34 2.93
CA ASP A 518 0.88 8.30 2.20
C ASP A 518 0.04 7.45 3.16
N ILE A 519 -1.16 7.08 2.73
CA ILE A 519 -2.12 6.36 3.57
C ILE A 519 -2.54 5.04 2.94
N VAL A 520 -3.01 4.11 3.76
CA VAL A 520 -3.70 2.90 3.27
C VAL A 520 -5.20 3.12 3.44
N ALA A 521 -5.91 3.32 2.33
CA ALA A 521 -7.35 3.58 2.29
C ALA A 521 -7.98 3.06 1.00
N GLU A 522 -9.30 2.97 0.98
CA GLU A 522 -10.10 2.73 -0.23
C GLU A 522 -10.16 4.02 -1.07
N ASP A 523 -9.59 4.03 -2.27
CA ASP A 523 -9.56 5.24 -3.12
C ASP A 523 -10.95 5.64 -3.67
N ASN A 524 -11.84 4.64 -3.80
CA ASN A 524 -13.19 4.71 -4.33
C ASN A 524 -13.33 5.43 -5.69
N VAL A 525 -12.24 5.55 -6.47
CA VAL A 525 -12.24 6.31 -7.74
C VAL A 525 -13.09 5.59 -8.78
N TYR A 526 -12.76 4.32 -9.02
CA TYR A 526 -13.48 3.47 -9.96
C TYR A 526 -14.39 2.48 -9.23
N VAL A 527 -13.93 1.91 -8.11
CA VAL A 527 -14.68 0.87 -7.39
C VAL A 527 -14.92 1.27 -5.94
N VAL A 528 -16.19 1.34 -5.56
CA VAL A 528 -16.63 1.69 -4.20
C VAL A 528 -16.78 0.42 -3.35
N SER A 529 -15.66 -0.15 -2.90
CA SER A 529 -15.63 -1.30 -1.97
C SER A 529 -14.23 -1.50 -1.39
N LEU A 530 -14.08 -2.43 -0.43
CA LEU A 530 -12.78 -2.85 0.12
C LEU A 530 -11.76 -3.30 -0.95
N MET A 531 -12.23 -3.63 -2.15
CA MET A 531 -11.39 -4.01 -3.29
C MET A 531 -10.48 -2.88 -3.78
N SER A 532 -10.84 -1.60 -3.58
CA SER A 532 -10.02 -0.45 -3.95
C SER A 532 -9.01 -0.06 -2.86
N LYS A 533 -8.94 -0.82 -1.76
CA LYS A 533 -7.99 -0.56 -0.69
C LYS A 533 -6.56 -0.72 -1.18
N LYS A 534 -5.79 0.36 -1.13
CA LYS A 534 -4.37 0.37 -1.50
C LYS A 534 -3.61 1.41 -0.68
N ARG A 535 -2.27 1.43 -0.82
CA ARG A 535 -1.47 2.58 -0.41
C ARG A 535 -1.67 3.67 -1.46
N ILE A 536 -2.13 4.83 -1.04
CA ILE A 536 -2.38 5.98 -1.89
C ILE A 536 -1.16 6.90 -1.76
N GLN A 537 -0.55 7.20 -2.91
CA GLN A 537 0.59 8.12 -3.08
C GLN A 537 0.14 9.60 -2.94
N LEU A 538 -0.37 9.97 -1.76
CA LEU A 538 -0.91 11.31 -1.52
C LEU A 538 0.15 12.40 -1.77
N GLY A 539 1.40 12.17 -1.36
CA GLY A 539 2.48 13.12 -1.61
C GLY A 539 2.73 13.38 -3.10
N PHE A 540 2.63 12.33 -3.92
CA PHE A 540 2.86 12.47 -5.37
C PHE A 540 1.70 13.18 -6.04
N LEU A 541 0.46 12.79 -5.72
CA LEU A 541 -0.75 13.43 -6.26
C LEU A 541 -0.85 14.90 -5.85
N SER A 542 -0.48 15.24 -4.61
CA SER A 542 -0.31 16.63 -4.17
C SER A 542 0.74 17.36 -4.99
N SER A 543 1.88 16.75 -5.29
CA SER A 543 2.92 17.37 -6.13
C SER A 543 2.41 17.71 -7.53
N MET A 544 1.60 16.83 -8.14
CA MET A 544 0.97 17.08 -9.44
C MET A 544 -0.02 18.25 -9.40
N ILE A 545 -0.94 18.30 -8.42
CA ILE A 545 -1.91 19.41 -8.36
C ILE A 545 -1.24 20.75 -8.01
N PHE A 546 -0.15 20.74 -7.24
CA PHE A 546 0.66 21.93 -6.97
C PHE A 546 1.41 22.41 -8.21
N GLU A 547 1.97 21.50 -9.01
CA GLU A 547 2.55 21.82 -10.33
C GLU A 547 1.49 22.47 -11.24
N ILE A 548 0.28 21.92 -11.28
CA ILE A 548 -0.85 22.50 -12.05
C ILE A 548 -1.21 23.90 -11.54
N ALA A 549 -1.19 24.11 -10.22
CA ALA A 549 -1.43 25.41 -9.60
C ALA A 549 -0.31 26.44 -9.84
N GLY A 550 0.84 26.02 -10.38
CA GLY A 550 1.98 26.89 -10.71
C GLY A 550 3.15 26.84 -9.75
N PHE A 551 3.10 26.01 -8.71
CA PHE A 551 4.24 25.82 -7.81
C PHE A 551 5.33 24.94 -8.42
N ASN A 552 6.58 25.22 -8.05
CA ASN A 552 7.72 24.34 -8.30
C ASN A 552 8.06 23.54 -7.04
N LEU A 553 8.11 22.21 -7.14
CA LEU A 553 8.64 21.35 -6.09
C LEU A 553 10.17 21.40 -6.12
N ILE A 554 10.78 22.04 -5.12
CA ILE A 554 12.24 22.22 -5.06
C ILE A 554 12.95 21.21 -4.15
N GLY A 555 12.19 20.48 -3.33
CA GLY A 555 12.71 19.44 -2.46
C GLY A 555 11.65 18.87 -1.54
N ASN A 556 12.05 17.89 -0.73
CA ASN A 556 11.19 17.22 0.22
C ASN A 556 11.98 16.90 1.49
N ILE A 557 11.55 17.50 2.60
CA ILE A 557 12.08 17.19 3.91
C ILE A 557 11.32 15.96 4.42
N ILE A 558 12.03 14.87 4.66
CA ILE A 558 11.43 13.63 5.15
C ILE A 558 11.36 13.70 6.67
N TRP A 559 10.13 13.76 7.19
CA TRP A 559 9.89 13.70 8.63
C TRP A 559 9.89 12.24 9.09
N ASP A 560 10.99 11.79 9.68
CA ASP A 560 11.09 10.49 10.35
C ASP A 560 10.41 10.54 11.73
N LYS A 561 9.26 9.86 11.83
CA LYS A 561 8.46 9.72 13.06
C LYS A 561 8.98 8.60 13.96
N GLY A 562 9.98 7.84 13.52
CA GLY A 562 10.44 6.63 14.16
C GLY A 562 9.44 5.47 14.04
N GLN A 563 9.84 4.32 14.56
CA GLN A 563 9.02 3.11 14.48
C GLN A 563 7.80 3.20 15.41
N VAL A 564 6.62 2.97 14.84
CA VAL A 564 5.39 2.82 15.64
C VAL A 564 5.49 1.55 16.49
N GLN A 565 5.19 1.63 17.80
CA GLN A 565 5.22 0.51 18.76
C GLN A 565 4.09 -0.52 18.54
N SER A 566 3.81 -0.93 17.30
CA SER A 566 2.79 -1.92 16.99
C SER A 566 3.41 -3.20 16.43
N LYS A 567 2.90 -4.37 16.85
CA LYS A 567 3.25 -5.68 16.27
C LYS A 567 2.56 -5.95 14.92
N ARG A 568 1.82 -4.99 14.36
CA ARG A 568 0.96 -5.21 13.18
C ARG A 568 1.73 -5.58 11.91
N ASN A 569 3.02 -5.26 11.85
CA ASN A 569 3.88 -5.46 10.67
C ASN A 569 4.94 -6.57 10.88
N SER A 570 4.82 -7.39 11.94
CA SER A 570 5.67 -8.58 12.08
C SER A 570 5.14 -9.73 11.21
N THR A 571 6.00 -10.34 10.42
CA THR A 571 5.72 -11.61 9.73
C THR A 571 6.44 -12.75 10.43
N VAL A 572 5.83 -13.94 10.44
CA VAL A 572 6.49 -15.18 10.90
C VAL A 572 7.19 -15.91 9.75
N ASN A 573 7.00 -15.42 8.52
CA ASN A 573 7.63 -15.94 7.32
C ASN A 573 8.72 -14.96 6.90
N LEU A 574 9.94 -15.12 7.42
CA LEU A 574 11.12 -14.40 6.96
C LEU A 574 11.60 -15.01 5.63
N PHE A 575 10.82 -14.75 4.58
CA PHE A 575 10.96 -15.36 3.27
C PHE A 575 10.60 -14.35 2.18
N SER A 576 11.20 -14.49 1.00
CA SER A 576 10.89 -13.69 -0.19
C SER A 576 9.38 -13.50 -0.38
N GLY A 577 8.91 -12.27 -0.59
CA GLY A 577 7.50 -11.93 -0.83
C GLY A 577 6.58 -11.92 0.40
N TYR A 578 7.13 -12.09 1.61
CA TYR A 578 6.38 -12.04 2.88
C TYR A 578 6.79 -10.90 3.82
N VAL A 579 7.98 -10.32 3.65
CA VAL A 579 8.46 -9.21 4.48
C VAL A 579 7.90 -7.89 3.98
N LYS A 580 7.43 -7.07 4.91
CA LYS A 580 6.90 -5.72 4.65
C LYS A 580 7.54 -4.72 5.60
N CYS A 581 7.93 -3.56 5.07
CA CYS A 581 8.42 -2.45 5.86
C CYS A 581 7.30 -1.77 6.66
N ILE A 582 7.70 -1.08 7.72
CA ILE A 582 6.83 -0.22 8.51
C ILE A 582 6.92 1.19 7.95
N ASN A 583 5.77 1.81 7.70
CA ASN A 583 5.76 3.23 7.40
C ASN A 583 6.17 4.06 8.62
N CYS A 584 7.26 4.81 8.48
CA CYS A 584 7.87 5.58 9.55
C CYS A 584 8.01 7.06 9.21
N TYR A 585 7.72 7.49 7.98
CA TYR A 585 7.93 8.88 7.58
C TYR A 585 6.69 9.56 6.97
N GLU A 586 6.71 10.89 6.97
CA GLU A 586 5.82 11.76 6.18
C GLU A 586 6.64 12.70 5.30
N HIS A 587 6.03 13.15 4.20
CA HIS A 587 6.64 14.14 3.31
C HIS A 587 6.36 15.53 3.86
N VAL A 588 7.39 16.37 3.97
CA VAL A 588 7.23 17.83 4.02
C VAL A 588 7.72 18.36 2.68
N LEU A 589 6.80 18.38 1.72
CA LEU A 589 7.06 18.85 0.37
C LEU A 589 7.31 20.36 0.40
N VAL A 590 8.42 20.80 -0.19
CA VAL A 590 8.79 22.21 -0.23
C VAL A 590 8.48 22.75 -1.62
N PHE A 591 7.35 23.44 -1.71
CA PHE A 591 6.91 24.11 -2.92
C PHE A 591 7.37 25.57 -2.92
N LEU A 592 7.66 26.11 -4.11
CA LEU A 592 8.08 27.48 -4.32
C LEU A 592 7.22 28.13 -5.40
N LYS A 593 6.72 29.34 -5.11
CA LYS A 593 6.21 30.24 -6.13
C LYS A 593 7.41 30.99 -6.73
N GLY A 594 7.83 30.61 -7.92
CA GLY A 594 9.12 31.02 -8.49
C GLY A 594 10.08 29.84 -8.64
N THR A 595 11.37 30.09 -8.84
CA THR A 595 12.37 29.04 -9.09
C THR A 595 13.57 29.19 -8.17
N SER A 596 14.21 28.08 -7.79
CA SER A 596 15.38 28.10 -6.93
C SER A 596 16.26 26.89 -7.17
N LYS A 597 17.58 27.12 -7.19
CA LYS A 597 18.59 26.05 -7.23
C LYS A 597 18.86 25.42 -5.86
N LYS A 598 18.28 25.98 -4.79
CA LYS A 598 18.40 25.41 -3.45
C LYS A 598 17.65 24.08 -3.41
N ASN A 599 18.30 23.06 -2.87
CA ASN A 599 17.65 21.80 -2.53
C ASN A 599 17.50 21.71 -1.00
N PRO A 600 16.30 21.87 -0.44
CA PRO A 600 16.04 21.75 0.99
C PRO A 600 15.87 20.30 1.49
N SER A 601 16.01 19.30 0.62
CA SER A 601 15.77 17.89 0.97
C SER A 601 16.76 17.41 2.03
N LYS A 602 16.21 16.90 3.13
CA LYS A 602 16.95 16.30 4.25
C LYS A 602 16.02 15.34 5.01
N VAL A 603 16.56 14.39 5.76
CA VAL A 603 15.76 13.64 6.73
C VAL A 603 15.85 14.37 8.07
N VAL A 604 14.71 14.56 8.73
CA VAL A 604 14.63 15.13 10.07
C VAL A 604 13.90 14.17 10.99
N LYS A 605 14.51 13.86 12.12
CA LYS A 605 13.92 12.98 13.13
C LYS A 605 13.22 13.81 14.18
N ILE A 606 11.89 13.77 14.17
CA ILE A 606 11.05 14.52 15.11
C ILE A 606 10.02 13.55 15.68
N ASN A 607 9.93 13.44 17.00
CA ASN A 607 8.95 12.55 17.61
C ASN A 607 7.52 13.09 17.40
N PRO A 608 6.54 12.22 17.07
CA PRO A 608 5.15 12.64 16.95
C PRO A 608 4.59 13.08 18.30
N VAL A 609 3.60 13.99 18.27
CA VAL A 609 2.90 14.44 19.49
C VAL A 609 2.19 13.26 20.16
N ILE A 610 2.49 13.00 21.42
CA ILE A 610 1.82 11.97 22.24
C ILE A 610 0.46 12.51 22.69
N LYS A 611 -0.63 11.97 22.13
CA LYS A 611 -1.99 12.50 22.29
C LYS A 611 -2.82 11.79 23.36
N ILE A 612 -2.46 10.55 23.67
CA ILE A 612 -3.20 9.68 24.57
C ILE A 612 -2.35 9.47 25.80
N ASN A 613 -2.88 9.84 26.97
CA ASN A 613 -2.21 9.58 28.24
C ASN A 613 -2.29 8.08 28.60
N SER A 614 -1.64 7.69 29.69
CA SER A 614 -1.67 6.31 30.19
C SER A 614 -3.08 5.80 30.59
N LYS A 615 -4.09 6.68 30.61
CA LYS A 615 -5.49 6.38 30.92
C LYS A 615 -6.40 6.32 29.69
N GLY A 616 -5.88 6.51 28.48
CA GLY A 616 -6.66 6.47 27.24
C GLY A 616 -7.36 7.78 26.87
N GLU A 617 -7.13 8.87 27.61
CA GLU A 617 -7.78 10.16 27.39
C GLU A 617 -6.97 11.00 26.38
N ASN A 618 -7.67 11.64 25.43
CA ASN A 618 -7.06 12.59 24.51
C ASN A 618 -6.86 13.94 25.20
N THR A 619 -5.65 14.20 25.70
CA THR A 619 -5.32 15.43 26.44
C THR A 619 -5.24 16.67 25.54
N TYR A 620 -5.16 16.49 24.22
CA TYR A 620 -4.95 17.59 23.26
C TYR A 620 -6.23 18.15 22.64
N LYS A 621 -7.39 17.48 22.84
CA LYS A 621 -8.69 17.77 22.20
C LYS A 621 -8.68 17.84 20.66
N HIS A 622 -7.55 17.54 20.03
CA HIS A 622 -7.37 17.42 18.58
C HIS A 622 -6.64 16.11 18.30
N THR A 623 -7.12 15.37 17.30
CA THR A 623 -6.64 14.00 17.03
C THR A 623 -5.36 13.94 16.19
N ALA A 624 -4.88 15.07 15.66
CA ALA A 624 -3.86 15.17 14.63
C ALA A 624 -2.93 16.42 14.67
N PRO A 625 -2.62 17.07 15.81
CA PRO A 625 -1.64 18.15 15.80
C PRO A 625 -0.26 17.61 15.39
N TYR A 626 0.46 18.38 14.57
CA TYR A 626 1.87 18.16 14.29
C TYR A 626 2.76 18.91 15.31
N PRO A 627 4.03 18.48 15.51
CA PRO A 627 4.93 19.07 16.52
C PRO A 627 5.35 20.51 16.20
N LEU A 628 5.67 21.31 17.22
CA LEU A 628 6.19 22.68 17.04
C LEU A 628 7.54 22.69 16.32
N GLU A 629 8.35 21.65 16.54
CA GLU A 629 9.63 21.44 15.88
C GLU A 629 9.50 21.29 14.36
N LEU A 630 8.35 20.81 13.88
CA LEU A 630 8.07 20.75 12.45
C LEU A 630 7.78 22.15 11.88
N VAL A 631 7.11 23.02 12.64
CA VAL A 631 6.95 24.43 12.27
C VAL A 631 8.29 25.15 12.21
N ASP A 632 9.22 24.78 13.11
CA ASP A 632 10.55 25.40 13.18
C ASP A 632 11.35 25.30 11.89
N LEU A 633 11.09 24.27 11.07
CA LEU A 633 11.67 24.11 9.74
C LEU A 633 11.39 25.31 8.82
N LEU A 634 10.31 26.05 9.06
CA LEU A 634 9.92 27.21 8.25
C LEU A 634 10.89 28.39 8.38
N LYS A 635 11.72 28.46 9.45
CA LYS A 635 12.69 29.56 9.68
C LYS A 635 13.60 29.81 8.49
N ASP A 636 14.01 28.75 7.79
CA ASP A 636 14.89 28.83 6.62
C ASP A 636 14.20 29.38 5.36
N PHE A 637 12.87 29.55 5.41
CA PHE A 637 12.00 29.84 4.27
C PHE A 637 11.09 31.06 4.46
N THR A 638 11.27 31.81 5.55
CA THR A 638 10.37 32.91 5.90
C THR A 638 11.12 34.14 6.41
N LEU A 639 10.54 35.32 6.20
CA LEU A 639 11.06 36.60 6.66
C LEU A 639 10.24 37.11 7.85
N LYS A 640 10.90 37.78 8.78
CA LYS A 640 10.32 38.27 10.06
C LYS A 640 9.06 39.13 9.89
N ASP A 641 9.05 39.99 8.88
CA ASP A 641 7.98 40.98 8.67
C ASP A 641 6.81 40.44 7.83
N ASP A 642 6.95 39.23 7.27
CA ASP A 642 5.95 38.60 6.42
C ASP A 642 4.97 37.73 7.22
N TYR A 643 3.75 37.62 6.70
CA TYR A 643 2.78 36.67 7.24
C TYR A 643 3.16 35.24 6.89
N ILE A 644 3.11 34.37 7.90
CA ILE A 644 3.09 32.92 7.75
C ILE A 644 1.65 32.45 7.67
N LEU A 645 1.28 31.74 6.61
CA LEU A 645 -0.06 31.19 6.43
C LEU A 645 -0.12 29.72 6.88
N ASP A 646 -1.13 29.38 7.67
CA ASP A 646 -1.64 28.01 7.78
C ASP A 646 -3.11 27.94 7.28
N PRO A 647 -3.35 27.39 6.07
CA PRO A 647 -4.68 27.29 5.48
C PRO A 647 -5.57 26.23 6.16
N TYR A 648 -5.02 25.38 7.03
CA TYR A 648 -5.74 24.33 7.76
C TYR A 648 -5.28 24.32 9.22
N LEU A 649 -5.58 25.42 9.93
CA LEU A 649 -4.96 25.77 11.20
C LEU A 649 -5.13 24.73 12.31
N GLY A 650 -6.24 23.98 12.33
CA GLY A 650 -6.53 22.97 13.34
C GLY A 650 -6.47 23.57 14.74
N SER A 651 -5.62 23.02 15.61
CA SER A 651 -5.48 23.52 16.99
C SER A 651 -4.55 24.72 17.16
N GLY A 652 -4.08 25.36 16.08
CA GLY A 652 -3.31 26.60 16.16
C GLY A 652 -1.81 26.46 16.40
N THR A 653 -1.21 25.29 16.15
CA THR A 653 0.23 25.05 16.39
C THR A 653 1.13 26.07 15.67
N SER A 654 0.84 26.34 14.41
CA SER A 654 1.62 27.21 13.52
C SER A 654 1.62 28.65 13.98
N LEU A 655 0.43 29.18 14.33
CA LEU A 655 0.29 30.54 14.83
C LEU A 655 0.80 30.71 16.26
N LYS A 656 0.70 29.66 17.09
CA LYS A 656 1.36 29.66 18.41
C LYS A 656 2.87 29.80 18.25
N TRP A 657 3.47 29.03 17.35
CA TRP A 657 4.89 29.15 17.04
C TRP A 657 5.25 30.54 16.50
N ALA A 658 4.44 31.08 15.57
CA ALA A 658 4.65 32.40 14.99
C ALA A 658 4.66 33.48 16.09
N LEU A 659 3.64 33.49 16.95
CA LEU A 659 3.54 34.42 18.09
C LEU A 659 4.75 34.30 19.03
N GLN A 660 5.15 33.08 19.39
CA GLN A 660 6.28 32.84 20.30
C GLN A 660 7.63 33.28 19.74
N ASN A 661 7.81 33.22 18.42
CA ASN A 661 9.05 33.61 17.75
C ASN A 661 8.99 35.04 17.19
N GLY A 662 7.89 35.77 17.41
CA GLY A 662 7.67 37.14 16.95
C GLY A 662 7.63 37.24 15.42
N TYR A 663 6.89 36.34 14.78
CA TYR A 663 6.47 36.42 13.38
C TYR A 663 5.00 36.82 13.29
N LYS A 664 4.61 37.33 12.13
CA LYS A 664 3.19 37.51 11.80
C LYS A 664 2.60 36.21 11.28
N GLY A 665 1.31 36.00 11.48
CA GLY A 665 0.66 34.77 11.06
C GLY A 665 -0.82 34.92 10.75
N LEU A 666 -1.25 34.22 9.69
CA LEU A 666 -2.64 34.05 9.28
C LEU A 666 -3.00 32.58 9.37
N GLY A 667 -4.06 32.24 10.08
CA GLY A 667 -4.54 30.88 10.23
C GLY A 667 -6.03 30.81 9.93
N ILE A 668 -6.42 29.83 9.12
CA ILE A 668 -7.81 29.64 8.72
C ILE A 668 -8.27 28.25 9.15
N GLU A 669 -9.41 28.18 9.83
CA GLU A 669 -10.01 26.93 10.29
C GLU A 669 -11.50 26.91 9.95
N LEU A 670 -11.95 25.85 9.28
CA LEU A 670 -13.34 25.69 8.88
C LEU A 670 -14.22 25.27 10.06
N ASN A 671 -13.75 24.33 10.87
CA ASN A 671 -14.50 23.79 11.99
C ASN A 671 -14.50 24.76 13.17
N LYS A 672 -15.70 25.20 13.57
CA LYS A 672 -15.86 26.17 14.65
C LYS A 672 -15.24 25.71 15.98
N GLU A 673 -15.32 24.44 16.33
CA GLU A 673 -14.75 23.93 17.60
C GLU A 673 -13.22 23.99 17.60
N TYR A 674 -12.58 23.60 16.49
CA TYR A 674 -11.13 23.74 16.34
C TYR A 674 -10.68 25.19 16.26
N TYR A 675 -11.46 26.06 15.62
CA TYR A 675 -11.23 27.49 15.63
C TYR A 675 -11.18 28.05 17.06
N GLU A 676 -12.19 27.78 17.88
CA GLU A 676 -12.22 28.23 19.28
C GLU A 676 -11.06 27.64 20.10
N LEU A 677 -10.72 26.36 19.87
CA LEU A 677 -9.57 25.71 20.49
C LEU A 677 -8.25 26.38 20.08
N SER A 678 -8.12 26.81 18.83
CA SER A 678 -6.93 27.50 18.33
C SER A 678 -6.75 28.85 19.02
N LEU A 679 -7.82 29.64 19.16
CA LEU A 679 -7.79 30.91 19.90
C LEU A 679 -7.34 30.69 21.35
N GLU A 680 -7.85 29.65 22.01
CA GLU A 680 -7.46 29.28 23.36
C GLU A 680 -5.95 28.99 23.43
N LYS A 681 -5.43 28.13 22.55
CA LYS A 681 -4.03 27.68 22.57
C LYS A 681 -3.01 28.72 22.13
N ILE A 682 -3.40 29.63 21.25
CA ILE A 682 -2.54 30.69 20.72
C ILE A 682 -2.42 31.82 21.75
N PHE A 683 -3.53 32.29 22.32
CA PHE A 683 -3.56 33.52 23.11
C PHE A 683 -3.56 33.33 24.63
N LYS A 684 -3.96 32.16 25.17
CA LYS A 684 -3.89 31.90 26.62
C LYS A 684 -2.53 31.30 26.99
N LYS A 685 -1.91 31.90 28.02
CA LYS A 685 -0.64 31.45 28.61
C LYS A 685 -0.80 30.19 29.44
#